data_AF-A0AAV2AIC5-F1
#
_entry.id   AF-A0AAV2AIC5-F1
#
_cell.length_a   1.000
_cell.length_b   1.000
_cell.length_c   1.000
_cell.angle_alpha   90.00
_cell.angle_beta   90.00
_cell.angle_gamma   90.00
#
_symmetry.space_group_name_H-M   'P 1'
#
loop_
_entity.id
_entity.type
_entity.pdbx_description
1 polymer ?
#
loop_
_entity_poly.entity_id
_entity_poly.type
_entity_poly.pdbx_seq_one_letter_code
_entity_poly.pdbx_strand_id
1 'polypeptide(L)'
;MKYFPLLLVLFFELLYQNGLGRNLNSRKNLFKEKGFNLYNEAYSLENDVFEDPLEMNAGCSCTNGECVNEGGKDVCKCPPGYGNYTNSYCKACECGPNEICIGKNTGWFSTEMICFCNTGYVENNGKCIADLCSSNPCNNGGTCTFSGNNFTCSCVKPYAGLTCETNPCTPNLCQNEGICSVVGQDLKCSCKSPFKGNFCEIDPCTPNPCQNEGICSVVGQDLKCSCKLPFKGNLCEIGPCSSNPCQNGGKCSIDGKNFKCECKLPFKGKNCEIDPCTPNPCQNEGICSVVGQDLKCSCKSPFKGNFCETGPCSSNPCMNYGKCKLVGMNYKCDCPPPYEGKQCEKDCDCKKGKCRITSDKDVVCECLPEYGKNSGVCEACNCGNGANCTFESDFWGIRKTKYCLCPDGSKLVEQHCGDPCSSNPCLNNGKCKVEGKNFKCECTLPYTGPTCKDDICTKNPCLNGGTCKINGTSFQCQCKTPYSGKLCEEGPCASNPCQNNGICTAKVQSFKCECQKPYKGQKCEINPCSTSPCRNGGTCKIKGNTYSCDCPQDYVGDKCQYDPCRSNPCLNNGKCKVEGKNFKCECTLPYTGPTCKDDICTMNPCLNGGTCKINGTSFQCKCKTPYSGKLCEEVIDICSKNPCENGGICRLKDNSPKCECRTPYFGDKCEKDSCTDNPCKNGGTCSLFGDSFKCNCKEQFGGDNCEQDPCTKNPCENGGTCRLKGNSTKCFCKTPYFGDKCQKDPCTNNPCKNGGTCSLNDDSFKCDCKENFIGDKCEFDLKISTIMMSTETSTQKTTTIPSTVYDMCEDGLCIHGKCEVIGQYYRCRCDEGFTGFRCEQKVQNISDKQTVWQIIQASILFSILILLSVMLCINLRRRK
;
A
#
# COMPACT_ATOMS: atom_id res chain seq x y z
N MET A 1 -27.84 -32.89 -28.13
CA MET A 1 -27.59 -32.69 -26.69
C MET A 1 -27.66 -34.01 -25.92
N LYS A 2 -26.75 -34.96 -26.18
CA LYS A 2 -26.54 -36.13 -25.30
C LYS A 2 -25.07 -36.48 -25.06
N TYR A 3 -24.14 -35.83 -25.77
CA TYR A 3 -22.69 -35.97 -25.56
C TYR A 3 -21.97 -34.65 -25.21
N PHE A 4 -22.74 -33.59 -24.97
CA PHE A 4 -22.20 -32.28 -24.58
C PHE A 4 -21.50 -32.28 -23.21
N PRO A 5 -21.89 -33.09 -22.20
CA PRO A 5 -21.16 -33.17 -20.93
C PRO A 5 -19.80 -33.88 -21.05
N LEU A 6 -19.66 -34.83 -21.98
CA LEU A 6 -18.43 -35.63 -22.14
C LEU A 6 -17.33 -34.85 -22.87
N LEU A 7 -17.71 -33.99 -23.82
CA LEU A 7 -16.79 -33.09 -24.53
C LEU A 7 -16.28 -31.94 -23.67
N LEU A 8 -17.06 -31.48 -22.69
CA LEU A 8 -16.66 -30.44 -21.74
C LEU A 8 -15.60 -30.94 -20.73
N VAL A 9 -15.64 -32.22 -20.35
CA VAL A 9 -14.64 -32.83 -19.46
C VAL A 9 -13.29 -32.99 -20.18
N LEU A 10 -13.29 -33.40 -21.45
CA LEU A 10 -12.07 -33.50 -22.27
C LEU A 10 -11.46 -32.12 -22.60
N PHE A 11 -12.28 -31.08 -22.71
CA PHE A 11 -11.82 -29.71 -22.97
C PHE A 11 -11.16 -29.07 -21.73
N PHE A 12 -11.60 -29.41 -20.51
CA PHE A 12 -10.99 -28.94 -19.27
C PHE A 12 -9.69 -29.70 -18.92
N GLU A 13 -9.55 -30.97 -19.33
CA GLU A 13 -8.28 -31.71 -19.20
C GLU A 13 -7.18 -31.18 -20.13
N LEU A 14 -7.51 -30.79 -21.36
CA LEU A 14 -6.54 -30.22 -22.31
C LEU A 14 -6.06 -28.81 -21.95
N LEU A 15 -6.86 -28.04 -21.20
CA LEU A 15 -6.46 -26.72 -20.68
C LEU A 15 -5.63 -26.80 -19.40
N TYR A 16 -5.72 -27.91 -18.65
CA TYR A 16 -4.92 -28.15 -17.45
C TYR A 16 -3.48 -28.59 -17.78
N GLN A 17 -3.25 -29.21 -18.96
CA GLN A 17 -1.90 -29.62 -19.40
C GLN A 17 -1.05 -28.52 -20.07
N ASN A 18 -1.60 -27.34 -20.37
CA ASN A 18 -0.86 -26.24 -21.01
C ASN A 18 -0.70 -24.97 -20.16
N GLY A 19 -0.78 -25.08 -18.82
CA GLY A 19 -0.12 -24.14 -17.92
C GLY A 19 -0.56 -22.67 -17.97
N LEU A 20 -1.83 -22.36 -18.21
CA LEU A 20 -2.36 -21.00 -18.09
C LEU A 20 -3.67 -20.99 -17.29
N GLY A 21 -3.60 -20.59 -16.01
CA GLY A 21 -4.79 -20.24 -15.22
C GLY A 21 -4.63 -20.33 -13.71
N ARG A 22 -4.07 -19.29 -13.07
CA ARG A 22 -4.42 -18.94 -11.68
C ARG A 22 -5.61 -17.99 -11.69
N ASN A 23 -6.44 -18.11 -10.65
CA ASN A 23 -7.61 -17.31 -10.25
C ASN A 23 -8.94 -17.58 -10.97
N LEU A 24 -9.85 -18.27 -10.25
CA LEU A 24 -11.06 -17.64 -9.71
C LEU A 24 -11.73 -18.60 -8.71
N ASN A 25 -11.68 -18.22 -7.43
CA ASN A 25 -12.41 -18.85 -6.34
C ASN A 25 -13.66 -18.00 -6.07
N SER A 26 -14.84 -18.45 -6.52
CA SER A 26 -16.13 -18.09 -5.91
C SER A 26 -17.29 -18.85 -6.57
N ARG A 27 -18.13 -19.43 -5.71
CA ARG A 27 -19.36 -20.21 -5.96
C ARG A 27 -19.19 -21.73 -6.12
N LYS A 28 -18.92 -22.40 -5.00
CA LYS A 28 -19.46 -23.73 -4.69
C LYS A 28 -20.06 -23.70 -3.29
N ASN A 29 -21.32 -23.32 -3.19
CA ASN A 29 -22.22 -23.63 -2.06
C ASN A 29 -23.65 -23.40 -2.54
N LEU A 30 -24.16 -24.35 -3.31
CA LEU A 30 -25.58 -24.60 -3.54
C LEU A 30 -25.65 -25.92 -4.32
N PHE A 31 -26.48 -26.86 -3.85
CA PHE A 31 -26.70 -28.22 -4.33
C PHE A 31 -25.73 -29.31 -3.82
N LYS A 32 -25.88 -29.65 -2.54
CA LYS A 32 -25.68 -31.04 -2.07
C LYS A 32 -26.63 -31.38 -0.91
N GLU A 33 -27.92 -31.21 -1.16
CA GLU A 33 -28.98 -31.96 -0.46
C GLU A 33 -30.08 -32.28 -1.48
N LYS A 34 -30.48 -33.55 -1.52
CA LYS A 34 -31.49 -34.19 -2.38
C LYS A 34 -31.12 -34.43 -3.86
N GLY A 35 -30.75 -35.68 -4.12
CA GLY A 35 -30.63 -36.27 -5.46
C GLY A 35 -30.26 -37.75 -5.41
N PHE A 36 -31.18 -38.58 -4.91
CA PHE A 36 -31.48 -39.98 -5.30
C PHE A 36 -30.29 -40.94 -5.49
N ASN A 37 -30.04 -41.96 -4.66
CA ASN A 37 -30.92 -43.11 -4.40
C ASN A 37 -31.61 -43.60 -5.68
N LEU A 38 -31.01 -44.51 -6.45
CA LEU A 38 -31.65 -45.36 -7.46
C LEU A 38 -30.64 -46.43 -7.96
N TYR A 39 -30.98 -47.70 -7.71
CA TYR A 39 -30.47 -48.99 -8.29
C TYR A 39 -29.08 -49.48 -7.81
N ASN A 40 -28.87 -50.64 -7.15
CA ASN A 40 -29.70 -51.82 -6.87
C ASN A 40 -29.09 -52.62 -5.68
N GLU A 41 -29.90 -52.84 -4.64
CA GLU A 41 -29.93 -54.08 -3.84
C GLU A 41 -31.26 -54.79 -4.19
N ALA A 42 -31.28 -56.11 -3.98
CA ALA A 42 -32.40 -57.06 -4.15
C ALA A 42 -32.39 -57.87 -5.46
N TYR A 43 -31.84 -59.09 -5.39
CA TYR A 43 -32.48 -60.30 -5.89
C TYR A 43 -32.03 -61.50 -5.03
N SER A 44 -32.91 -61.94 -4.13
CA SER A 44 -32.98 -63.30 -3.57
C SER A 44 -34.40 -63.53 -3.02
N LEU A 45 -34.89 -64.77 -3.13
CA LEU A 45 -36.27 -65.31 -2.98
C LEU A 45 -37.02 -65.34 -4.33
N GLU A 46 -37.51 -66.47 -4.86
CA GLU A 46 -38.07 -67.70 -4.28
C GLU A 46 -37.69 -68.98 -5.08
N ASN A 47 -37.56 -70.13 -4.39
CA ASN A 47 -38.44 -71.31 -4.59
C ASN A 47 -38.02 -72.51 -3.72
N ASP A 48 -39.03 -72.94 -2.97
CA ASP A 48 -39.24 -74.00 -1.97
C ASP A 48 -38.98 -75.49 -2.30
N VAL A 49 -38.71 -76.23 -1.19
CA VAL A 49 -39.21 -77.58 -0.77
C VAL A 49 -38.55 -78.88 -1.32
N PHE A 50 -37.95 -79.68 -0.41
CA PHE A 50 -38.44 -81.01 0.02
C PHE A 50 -37.72 -81.53 1.29
N GLU A 51 -38.48 -82.26 2.12
CA GLU A 51 -38.25 -82.70 3.53
C GLU A 51 -37.26 -83.87 3.75
N ASP A 52 -36.63 -83.88 4.96
CA ASP A 52 -36.29 -84.96 5.93
C ASP A 52 -35.94 -86.42 5.51
N PRO A 53 -35.43 -87.28 6.42
CA PRO A 53 -34.34 -87.15 7.41
C PRO A 53 -33.36 -88.37 7.29
N LEU A 54 -32.30 -88.46 8.11
CA LEU A 54 -31.80 -89.71 8.73
C LEU A 54 -30.43 -89.48 9.41
N GLU A 55 -30.39 -89.75 10.71
CA GLU A 55 -29.18 -89.90 11.50
C GLU A 55 -28.28 -91.03 10.97
N MET A 56 -26.97 -90.79 10.92
CA MET A 56 -25.98 -91.84 11.22
C MET A 56 -24.73 -91.17 11.79
N ASN A 57 -24.47 -91.44 13.07
CA ASN A 57 -23.19 -91.18 13.74
C ASN A 57 -22.04 -91.75 12.90
N ALA A 58 -21.22 -90.88 12.31
CA ALA A 58 -19.89 -91.20 11.83
C ALA A 58 -18.93 -90.21 12.49
N GLY A 59 -18.16 -90.69 13.46
CA GLY A 59 -17.15 -89.87 14.12
C GLY A 59 -16.18 -89.26 13.11
N CYS A 60 -15.82 -88.00 13.33
CA CYS A 60 -14.86 -87.28 12.49
C CYS A 60 -13.52 -88.02 12.41
N SER A 61 -13.20 -88.53 11.23
CA SER A 61 -11.92 -89.19 10.92
C SER A 61 -11.04 -88.23 10.11
N CYS A 62 -10.35 -87.32 10.80
CA CYS A 62 -9.39 -86.40 10.18
C CYS A 62 -8.00 -87.05 10.13
N THR A 63 -7.47 -87.24 8.92
CA THR A 63 -6.13 -87.82 8.73
C THR A 63 -5.11 -86.69 8.57
N ASN A 64 -4.06 -86.70 9.39
CA ASN A 64 -3.01 -85.67 9.49
C ASN A 64 -3.49 -84.28 9.96
N GLY A 65 -4.58 -84.21 10.72
CA GLY A 65 -5.07 -82.99 11.37
C GLY A 65 -5.92 -83.28 12.61
N GLU A 66 -6.45 -82.24 13.23
CA GLU A 66 -7.33 -82.34 14.40
C GLU A 66 -8.78 -82.04 14.02
N CYS A 67 -9.72 -82.87 14.49
CA CYS A 67 -11.15 -82.59 14.31
C CYS A 67 -11.61 -81.51 15.29
N VAL A 68 -12.22 -80.45 14.77
CA VAL A 68 -12.86 -79.41 15.58
C VAL A 68 -14.31 -79.22 15.13
N ASN A 69 -15.20 -78.92 16.07
CA ASN A 69 -16.59 -78.65 15.76
C ASN A 69 -16.77 -77.14 15.51
N GLU A 70 -17.07 -76.76 14.27
CA GLU A 70 -17.39 -75.37 13.90
C GLU A 70 -18.82 -75.32 13.34
N GLY A 71 -19.75 -74.77 14.12
CA GLY A 71 -21.14 -74.56 13.70
C GLY A 71 -21.97 -75.84 13.53
N GLY A 72 -21.69 -76.90 14.31
CA GLY A 72 -22.44 -78.17 14.27
C GLY A 72 -21.99 -79.15 13.18
N LYS A 73 -20.88 -78.87 12.48
CA LYS A 73 -20.21 -79.78 11.56
C LYS A 73 -18.79 -80.05 12.05
N ASP A 74 -18.38 -81.31 12.01
CA ASP A 74 -17.00 -81.67 12.34
C ASP A 74 -16.09 -81.33 11.15
N VAL A 75 -15.10 -80.46 11.38
CA VAL A 75 -14.16 -79.95 10.37
C VAL A 75 -12.73 -80.35 10.76
N CYS A 76 -11.98 -80.87 9.79
CA CYS A 76 -10.57 -81.22 9.93
C CYS A 76 -9.70 -79.93 9.88
N LYS A 77 -9.02 -79.60 10.98
CA LYS A 77 -8.04 -78.50 11.06
C LYS A 77 -6.62 -79.04 10.86
N CYS A 78 -5.91 -78.50 9.88
CA CYS A 78 -4.57 -78.93 9.56
C CYS A 78 -3.49 -78.21 10.39
N PRO A 79 -2.43 -78.90 10.82
CA PRO A 79 -1.28 -78.30 11.47
C PRO A 79 -0.45 -77.44 10.50
N PRO A 80 0.43 -76.55 11.02
CA PRO A 80 1.31 -75.73 10.18
C PRO A 80 2.13 -76.58 9.20
N GLY A 81 2.17 -76.17 7.92
CA GLY A 81 2.79 -76.94 6.82
C GLY A 81 1.85 -77.88 6.07
N TYR A 82 0.58 -77.99 6.50
CA TYR A 82 -0.46 -78.80 5.85
C TYR A 82 -1.67 -77.92 5.51
N GLY A 83 -2.29 -78.16 4.35
CA GLY A 83 -3.55 -77.51 3.97
C GLY A 83 -4.69 -78.52 3.80
N ASN A 84 -5.92 -78.03 3.83
CA ASN A 84 -7.11 -78.86 3.63
C ASN A 84 -7.22 -79.34 2.17
N TYR A 85 -6.98 -80.63 1.93
CA TYR A 85 -7.12 -81.23 0.60
C TYR A 85 -8.55 -81.74 0.37
N THR A 86 -9.15 -82.32 1.42
CA THR A 86 -10.58 -82.66 1.53
C THR A 86 -11.05 -82.36 2.96
N ASN A 87 -12.37 -82.41 3.23
CA ASN A 87 -12.93 -82.14 4.56
C ASN A 87 -12.45 -83.08 5.68
N SER A 88 -11.77 -84.17 5.36
CA SER A 88 -11.26 -85.18 6.29
C SER A 88 -9.78 -85.53 6.11
N TYR A 89 -9.04 -84.81 5.26
CA TYR A 89 -7.62 -85.08 5.00
C TYR A 89 -6.80 -83.81 4.77
N CYS A 90 -5.75 -83.68 5.57
CA CYS A 90 -4.73 -82.65 5.48
C CYS A 90 -3.56 -83.13 4.64
N LYS A 91 -3.24 -82.40 3.56
CA LYS A 91 -2.10 -82.70 2.69
C LYS A 91 -0.96 -81.74 2.97
N ALA A 92 0.25 -82.28 3.11
CA ALA A 92 1.47 -81.50 3.29
C ALA A 92 1.73 -80.61 2.07
N CYS A 93 2.27 -79.42 2.30
CA CYS A 93 2.66 -78.49 1.25
C CYS A 93 4.14 -78.15 1.40
N GLU A 94 4.86 -78.10 0.28
CA GLU A 94 6.24 -77.62 0.25
C GLU A 94 6.28 -76.09 0.15
N CYS A 95 5.71 -75.40 1.14
CA CYS A 95 5.74 -73.93 1.21
C CYS A 95 7.02 -73.44 1.92
N GLY A 96 7.51 -72.27 1.53
CA GLY A 96 8.67 -71.61 2.15
C GLY A 96 8.37 -71.05 3.56
N PRO A 97 9.40 -70.61 4.30
CA PRO A 97 9.20 -69.94 5.59
C PRO A 97 8.40 -68.64 5.41
N ASN A 98 7.37 -68.45 6.25
CA ASN A 98 6.40 -67.34 6.24
C ASN A 98 5.28 -67.44 5.17
N GLU A 99 5.03 -68.64 4.65
CA GLU A 99 3.89 -68.95 3.80
C GLU A 99 2.84 -69.79 4.55
N ILE A 100 1.57 -69.61 4.20
CA ILE A 100 0.43 -70.42 4.66
C ILE A 100 -0.07 -71.28 3.50
N CYS A 101 -0.36 -72.55 3.78
CA CYS A 101 -0.87 -73.44 2.75
C CYS A 101 -2.40 -73.52 2.76
N ILE A 102 -3.02 -73.29 1.61
CA ILE A 102 -4.47 -73.39 1.43
C ILE A 102 -4.77 -74.27 0.22
N GLY A 103 -5.72 -75.22 0.36
CA GLY A 103 -6.24 -75.99 -0.76
C GLY A 103 -7.26 -75.18 -1.55
N LYS A 104 -6.99 -74.95 -2.84
CA LYS A 104 -7.91 -74.27 -3.75
C LYS A 104 -8.59 -75.31 -4.64
N ASN A 105 -9.91 -75.35 -4.60
CA ASN A 105 -10.70 -76.32 -5.35
C ASN A 105 -10.78 -75.89 -6.83
N THR A 106 -10.17 -76.64 -7.75
CA THR A 106 -10.10 -76.28 -9.18
C THR A 106 -11.11 -77.01 -10.06
N GLY A 107 -11.96 -77.86 -9.47
CA GLY A 107 -13.02 -78.58 -10.19
C GLY A 107 -13.20 -80.01 -9.69
N TRP A 108 -14.10 -80.75 -10.34
CA TRP A 108 -14.85 -81.88 -9.76
C TRP A 108 -14.06 -83.04 -9.14
N PHE A 109 -12.74 -83.17 -9.32
CA PHE A 109 -11.91 -84.11 -8.52
C PHE A 109 -10.46 -83.64 -8.29
N SER A 110 -10.16 -82.34 -8.31
CA SER A 110 -8.79 -81.85 -8.05
C SER A 110 -8.75 -80.63 -7.16
N THR A 111 -8.15 -80.79 -5.96
CA THR A 111 -7.73 -79.68 -5.09
C THR A 111 -6.24 -79.42 -5.33
N GLU A 112 -5.87 -78.19 -5.68
CA GLU A 112 -4.47 -77.79 -5.84
C GLU A 112 -4.01 -77.06 -4.58
N MET A 113 -2.81 -77.37 -4.08
CA MET A 113 -2.27 -76.76 -2.86
C MET A 113 -1.50 -75.50 -3.24
N ILE A 114 -1.90 -74.35 -2.68
CA ILE A 114 -1.32 -73.04 -3.01
C ILE A 114 -0.79 -72.39 -1.74
N CYS A 115 0.43 -71.84 -1.82
CA CYS A 115 1.07 -71.12 -0.74
C CYS A 115 0.79 -69.60 -0.87
N PHE A 116 0.37 -68.95 0.20
CA PHE A 116 0.20 -67.50 0.28
C PHE A 116 1.08 -66.92 1.39
N CYS A 117 1.49 -65.67 1.29
CA CYS A 117 2.25 -65.04 2.39
C CYS A 117 1.39 -64.89 3.66
N ASN A 118 2.00 -65.19 4.80
CA ASN A 118 1.38 -65.05 6.10
C ASN A 118 1.12 -63.56 6.43
N THR A 119 0.21 -63.26 7.36
CA THR A 119 -0.08 -61.88 7.79
C THR A 119 1.20 -61.16 8.22
N GLY A 120 1.46 -59.98 7.62
CA GLY A 120 2.69 -59.22 7.81
C GLY A 120 3.78 -59.52 6.77
N TYR A 121 3.50 -60.32 5.74
CA TYR A 121 4.41 -60.62 4.62
C TYR A 121 3.68 -60.45 3.27
N VAL A 122 4.41 -59.99 2.24
CA VAL A 122 3.92 -59.81 0.86
C VAL A 122 4.74 -60.63 -0.13
N GLU A 123 4.10 -61.09 -1.20
CA GLU A 123 4.74 -61.88 -2.25
C GLU A 123 5.59 -60.96 -3.14
N ASN A 124 6.89 -61.23 -3.23
CA ASN A 124 7.79 -60.54 -4.13
C ASN A 124 8.67 -61.57 -4.86
N ASN A 125 8.51 -61.69 -6.19
CA ASN A 125 9.22 -62.66 -7.03
C ASN A 125 9.18 -64.11 -6.50
N GLY A 126 8.00 -64.56 -6.05
CA GLY A 126 7.79 -65.94 -5.59
C GLY A 126 8.37 -66.26 -4.20
N LYS A 127 8.66 -65.25 -3.38
CA LYS A 127 9.03 -65.40 -1.96
C LYS A 127 8.29 -64.40 -1.09
N CYS A 128 7.93 -64.81 0.13
CA CYS A 128 7.29 -63.94 1.10
C CYS A 128 8.31 -63.12 1.90
N ILE A 129 8.21 -61.80 1.81
CA ILE A 129 9.05 -60.84 2.54
C ILE A 129 8.21 -59.97 3.46
N ALA A 130 8.77 -59.50 4.57
CA ALA A 130 8.02 -58.73 5.58
C ALA A 130 7.45 -57.43 4.99
N ASP A 131 6.15 -57.18 5.23
CA ASP A 131 5.44 -55.97 4.81
C ASP A 131 5.80 -54.80 5.72
N LEU A 132 6.77 -54.00 5.26
CA LEU A 132 7.25 -52.80 5.93
C LEU A 132 6.19 -51.67 6.01
N CYS A 133 5.06 -51.79 5.32
CA CYS A 133 3.96 -50.81 5.36
C CYS A 133 2.79 -51.23 6.28
N SER A 134 2.84 -52.41 6.88
CA SER A 134 1.74 -52.97 7.70
C SER A 134 1.29 -52.08 8.88
N SER A 135 2.20 -51.25 9.42
CA SER A 135 1.89 -50.28 10.49
C SER A 135 1.85 -48.81 10.02
N ASN A 136 1.90 -48.56 8.71
CA ASN A 136 2.10 -47.25 8.08
C ASN A 136 3.17 -46.36 8.78
N PRO A 137 4.46 -46.53 8.47
CA PRO A 137 5.56 -45.76 9.06
C PRO A 137 5.59 -44.26 8.69
N CYS A 138 4.65 -43.76 7.87
CA CYS A 138 4.61 -42.39 7.41
C CYS A 138 3.82 -41.47 8.38
N ASN A 139 4.48 -40.42 8.86
CA ASN A 139 3.91 -39.40 9.74
C ASN A 139 3.00 -38.40 8.97
N ASN A 140 2.26 -37.57 9.70
CA ASN A 140 1.47 -36.46 9.16
C ASN A 140 0.50 -36.84 8.02
N GLY A 141 -0.09 -38.04 8.10
CA GLY A 141 -1.06 -38.53 7.13
C GLY A 141 -0.45 -38.98 5.79
N GLY A 142 0.86 -39.21 5.73
CA GLY A 142 1.53 -39.76 4.56
C GLY A 142 1.08 -41.19 4.24
N THR A 143 1.15 -41.55 2.95
CA THR A 143 0.78 -42.89 2.47
C THR A 143 2.04 -43.72 2.23
N CYS A 144 2.14 -44.88 2.88
CA CYS A 144 3.23 -45.83 2.66
C CYS A 144 3.00 -46.64 1.38
N THR A 145 4.03 -46.74 0.54
CA THR A 145 4.05 -47.61 -0.64
C THR A 145 5.29 -48.50 -0.60
N PHE A 146 5.11 -49.78 -0.92
CA PHE A 146 6.18 -50.76 -0.92
C PHE A 146 6.92 -50.75 -2.27
N SER A 147 8.26 -50.69 -2.24
CA SER A 147 9.11 -50.68 -3.44
C SER A 147 10.33 -51.59 -3.23
N GLY A 148 10.29 -52.79 -3.81
CA GLY A 148 11.37 -53.78 -3.71
C GLY A 148 11.50 -54.39 -2.30
N ASN A 149 12.54 -54.00 -1.56
CA ASN A 149 12.81 -54.39 -0.16
C ASN A 149 12.67 -53.22 0.84
N ASN A 150 12.15 -52.08 0.40
CA ASN A 150 12.05 -50.87 1.22
C ASN A 150 10.66 -50.23 1.08
N PHE A 151 10.29 -49.37 2.02
CA PHE A 151 9.07 -48.58 1.93
C PHE A 151 9.40 -47.14 1.51
N THR A 152 8.43 -46.48 0.88
CA THR A 152 8.52 -45.05 0.52
C THR A 152 7.26 -44.35 0.98
N CYS A 153 7.41 -43.20 1.62
CA CYS A 153 6.29 -42.39 2.08
C CYS A 153 5.94 -41.31 1.06
N SER A 154 4.69 -41.31 0.62
CA SER A 154 4.10 -40.22 -0.16
C SER A 154 3.48 -39.20 0.78
N CYS A 155 4.17 -38.08 0.99
CA CYS A 155 3.76 -37.06 1.95
C CYS A 155 2.62 -36.18 1.44
N VAL A 156 1.67 -35.86 2.33
CA VAL A 156 0.67 -34.84 2.09
C VAL A 156 1.36 -33.48 2.13
N LYS A 157 1.32 -32.73 1.03
CA LYS A 157 1.92 -31.38 0.99
C LYS A 157 1.30 -30.49 2.09
N PRO A 158 2.10 -29.72 2.85
CA PRO A 158 3.51 -29.36 2.60
C PRO A 158 4.55 -30.12 3.44
N TYR A 159 4.19 -31.25 4.06
CA TYR A 159 5.12 -32.07 4.86
C TYR A 159 6.16 -32.75 3.97
N ALA A 160 7.39 -32.88 4.48
CA ALA A 160 8.53 -33.47 3.77
C ALA A 160 9.32 -34.41 4.71
N GLY A 161 10.38 -35.05 4.21
CA GLY A 161 11.16 -36.03 4.97
C GLY A 161 10.86 -37.46 4.51
N LEU A 162 11.72 -38.41 4.92
CA LEU A 162 11.64 -39.80 4.45
C LEU A 162 10.40 -40.52 4.99
N THR A 163 9.90 -40.08 6.13
CA THR A 163 8.67 -40.52 6.78
C THR A 163 7.67 -39.38 6.95
N CYS A 164 7.79 -38.28 6.18
CA CYS A 164 6.93 -37.10 6.29
C CYS A 164 6.97 -36.38 7.65
N GLU A 165 8.09 -36.49 8.37
CA GLU A 165 8.34 -35.95 9.71
C GLU A 165 8.64 -34.44 9.72
N THR A 166 9.14 -33.90 8.62
CA THR A 166 9.58 -32.50 8.54
C THR A 166 8.38 -31.58 8.40
N ASN A 167 8.14 -30.80 9.45
CA ASN A 167 7.15 -29.74 9.43
C ASN A 167 7.71 -28.52 8.66
N PRO A 168 7.01 -28.04 7.63
CA PRO A 168 7.46 -26.91 6.80
C PRO A 168 7.51 -25.57 7.55
N CYS A 169 6.93 -25.47 8.75
CA CYS A 169 7.04 -24.29 9.63
C CYS A 169 8.23 -24.33 10.60
N THR A 170 9.16 -25.29 10.47
CA THR A 170 10.35 -25.41 11.32
C THR A 170 11.63 -25.45 10.48
N PRO A 171 12.53 -24.45 10.58
CA PRO A 171 12.40 -23.22 11.40
C PRO A 171 11.30 -22.28 10.88
N ASN A 172 10.82 -21.37 11.75
CA ASN A 172 9.72 -20.47 11.40
C ASN A 172 10.10 -19.56 10.21
N LEU A 173 9.42 -19.74 9.08
CA LEU A 173 9.66 -19.02 7.83
C LEU A 173 9.09 -17.60 7.82
N CYS A 174 8.26 -17.24 8.80
CA CYS A 174 7.65 -15.92 8.89
C CYS A 174 8.61 -14.93 9.57
N GLN A 175 8.86 -13.80 8.91
CA GLN A 175 9.68 -12.70 9.43
C GLN A 175 8.91 -11.86 10.46
N ASN A 176 9.60 -10.96 11.16
CA ASN A 176 8.99 -9.99 12.09
C ASN A 176 8.09 -10.62 13.17
N GLU A 177 8.53 -11.73 13.76
CA GLU A 177 7.77 -12.51 14.75
C GLU A 177 6.41 -13.04 14.25
N GLY A 178 6.25 -13.19 12.94
CA GLY A 178 5.06 -13.80 12.35
C GLY A 178 4.88 -15.26 12.79
N ILE A 179 3.63 -15.70 12.94
CA ILE A 179 3.31 -17.08 13.35
C ILE A 179 3.08 -17.92 12.10
N CYS A 180 3.92 -18.93 11.86
CA CYS A 180 3.74 -19.89 10.77
C CYS A 180 2.71 -20.95 11.15
N SER A 181 1.74 -21.19 10.26
CA SER A 181 0.72 -22.22 10.41
C SER A 181 0.45 -22.91 9.08
N VAL A 182 0.14 -24.21 9.12
CA VAL A 182 -0.32 -24.96 7.96
C VAL A 182 -1.84 -24.93 7.96
N VAL A 183 -2.45 -24.38 6.92
CA VAL A 183 -3.92 -24.28 6.77
C VAL A 183 -4.30 -24.99 5.47
N GLY A 184 -4.81 -26.22 5.57
CA GLY A 184 -5.10 -27.06 4.40
C GLY A 184 -3.81 -27.62 3.79
N GLN A 185 -3.55 -27.31 2.51
CA GLN A 185 -2.33 -27.71 1.78
C GLN A 185 -1.30 -26.56 1.64
N ASP A 186 -1.62 -25.38 2.18
CA ASP A 186 -0.82 -24.16 2.03
C ASP A 186 -0.19 -23.73 3.37
N LEU A 187 1.03 -23.19 3.27
CA LEU A 187 1.72 -22.53 4.38
C LEU A 187 1.24 -21.08 4.50
N LYS A 188 0.85 -20.67 5.70
CA LYS A 188 0.33 -19.32 5.96
C LYS A 188 1.00 -18.68 7.17
N CYS A 189 1.58 -17.51 6.95
CA CYS A 189 2.08 -16.65 8.01
C CYS A 189 0.98 -15.71 8.51
N SER A 190 0.76 -15.72 9.83
CA SER A 190 -0.08 -14.74 10.51
C SER A 190 0.81 -13.61 11.03
N CYS A 191 0.76 -12.45 10.35
CA CYS A 191 1.62 -11.33 10.65
C CYS A 191 1.16 -10.53 11.87
N LYS A 192 2.11 -10.16 12.71
CA LYS A 192 1.89 -9.21 13.80
C LYS A 192 1.67 -7.83 13.17
N SER A 193 0.55 -7.17 13.46
CA SER A 193 0.30 -5.79 12.98
C SER A 193 1.48 -4.88 13.37
N PRO A 194 2.00 -4.00 12.49
CA PRO A 194 1.49 -3.61 11.17
C PRO A 194 2.17 -4.27 9.94
N PHE A 195 2.97 -5.33 10.14
CA PHE A 195 3.70 -6.02 9.07
C PHE A 195 2.76 -6.75 8.10
N LYS A 196 3.09 -6.75 6.81
CA LYS A 196 2.30 -7.36 5.73
C LYS A 196 3.18 -8.28 4.87
N GLY A 197 2.58 -8.96 3.89
CA GLY A 197 3.28 -9.89 3.01
C GLY A 197 2.95 -11.35 3.34
N ASN A 198 3.34 -12.25 2.45
CA ASN A 198 3.01 -13.68 2.58
C ASN A 198 3.85 -14.36 3.67
N PHE A 199 5.00 -13.75 4.01
CA PHE A 199 5.94 -14.15 5.04
C PHE A 199 6.19 -13.04 6.06
N CYS A 200 5.32 -12.03 6.13
CA CYS A 200 5.44 -10.85 7.00
C CYS A 200 6.70 -10.01 6.75
N GLU A 201 7.20 -10.03 5.52
CA GLU A 201 8.41 -9.40 5.02
C GLU A 201 8.25 -7.91 4.67
N ILE A 202 7.02 -7.44 4.51
CA ILE A 202 6.73 -6.06 4.12
C ILE A 202 6.70 -5.20 5.37
N ASP A 203 7.77 -4.43 5.55
CA ASP A 203 7.88 -3.38 6.55
C ASP A 203 7.05 -2.16 6.13
N PRO A 204 6.05 -1.73 6.92
CA PRO A 204 5.24 -0.55 6.62
C PRO A 204 6.03 0.77 6.62
N CYS A 205 7.25 0.81 7.14
CA CYS A 205 8.16 1.95 7.02
C CYS A 205 9.02 1.94 5.75
N THR A 206 8.85 0.97 4.84
CA THR A 206 9.65 0.85 3.62
C THR A 206 8.75 0.70 2.37
N PRO A 207 8.72 1.67 1.43
CA PRO A 207 9.43 2.96 1.48
C PRO A 207 8.85 3.89 2.54
N ASN A 208 9.68 4.80 3.08
CA ASN A 208 9.31 5.69 4.19
C ASN A 208 8.03 6.50 3.88
N PRO A 209 6.90 6.26 4.58
CA PRO A 209 5.66 6.96 4.32
C PRO A 209 5.57 8.35 4.95
N CYS A 210 6.53 8.71 5.82
CA CYS A 210 6.56 10.03 6.46
C CYS A 210 7.07 11.09 5.48
N GLN A 211 6.32 12.19 5.35
CA GLN A 211 6.66 13.33 4.52
C GLN A 211 7.69 14.24 5.20
N ASN A 212 8.26 15.20 4.45
CA ASN A 212 9.15 16.24 4.96
C ASN A 212 10.34 15.72 5.79
N GLU A 213 10.99 14.65 5.32
CA GLU A 213 12.11 13.97 6.01
C GLU A 213 11.74 13.43 7.41
N GLY A 214 10.47 13.12 7.65
CA GLY A 214 10.02 12.47 8.88
C GLY A 214 10.63 11.07 9.04
N ILE A 215 10.95 10.69 10.28
CA ILE A 215 11.52 9.37 10.59
C ILE A 215 10.36 8.42 10.91
N CYS A 216 10.18 7.37 10.11
CA CYS A 216 9.21 6.33 10.38
C CYS A 216 9.70 5.36 11.45
N SER A 217 8.82 5.00 12.38
CA SER A 217 9.07 4.00 13.41
C SER A 217 7.80 3.22 13.70
N VAL A 218 7.92 1.93 14.03
CA VAL A 218 6.82 1.11 14.52
C VAL A 218 6.84 1.14 16.05
N VAL A 219 5.76 1.60 16.68
CA VAL A 219 5.63 1.67 18.15
C VAL A 219 4.38 0.91 18.55
N GLY A 220 4.57 -0.29 19.12
CA GLY A 220 3.45 -1.18 19.46
C GLY A 220 2.83 -1.83 18.22
N GLN A 221 1.54 -1.57 17.97
CA GLN A 221 0.81 -2.09 16.79
C GLN A 221 0.62 -1.03 15.68
N ASP A 222 1.10 0.20 15.91
CA ASP A 222 0.86 1.35 15.04
C ASP A 222 2.15 1.90 14.42
N LEU A 223 2.00 2.44 13.20
CA LEU A 223 3.03 3.21 12.51
C LEU A 223 3.06 4.65 13.03
N LYS A 224 4.24 5.13 13.40
CA LYS A 224 4.44 6.47 13.95
C LYS A 224 5.56 7.22 13.25
N CYS A 225 5.23 8.38 12.69
CA CYS A 225 6.20 9.31 12.13
C CYS A 225 6.70 10.29 13.20
N SER A 226 8.02 10.36 13.37
CA SER A 226 8.68 11.38 14.17
C SER A 226 9.04 12.56 13.27
N CYS A 227 8.31 13.66 13.43
CA CYS A 227 8.41 14.81 12.55
C CYS A 227 9.56 15.73 12.94
N LYS A 228 10.35 16.13 11.93
CA LYS A 228 11.34 17.19 12.05
C LYS A 228 10.62 18.52 12.24
N LEU A 229 10.96 19.28 13.28
CA LEU A 229 10.36 20.60 13.50
C LEU A 229 10.60 21.50 12.26
N PRO A 230 9.62 22.31 11.82
CA PRO A 230 8.32 22.63 12.44
C PRO A 230 7.13 21.77 11.97
N PHE A 231 7.35 20.67 11.24
CA PHE A 231 6.28 19.84 10.70
C PHE A 231 5.57 19.00 11.77
N LYS A 232 4.28 18.78 11.59
CA LYS A 232 3.35 18.07 12.48
C LYS A 232 2.40 17.19 11.65
N GLY A 233 1.52 16.45 12.30
CA GLY A 233 0.62 15.49 11.64
C GLY A 233 1.13 14.06 11.78
N ASN A 234 0.27 13.09 11.47
CA ASN A 234 0.59 11.67 11.68
C ASN A 234 1.61 11.14 10.67
N LEU A 235 1.75 11.83 9.52
CA LEU A 235 2.70 11.56 8.45
C LEU A 235 3.63 12.77 8.21
N CYS A 236 3.70 13.72 9.14
CA CYS A 236 4.50 14.95 9.02
C CYS A 236 4.13 15.86 7.83
N GLU A 237 2.87 15.77 7.41
CA GLU A 237 2.25 16.47 6.28
C GLU A 237 1.87 17.93 6.58
N ILE A 238 1.76 18.29 7.86
CA ILE A 238 1.29 19.61 8.32
C ILE A 238 2.50 20.49 8.63
N GLY A 239 2.87 21.34 7.68
CA GLY A 239 3.87 22.39 7.86
C GLY A 239 3.27 23.75 8.22
N PRO A 240 4.10 24.74 8.59
CA PRO A 240 3.67 26.11 8.92
C PRO A 240 2.87 26.82 7.82
N CYS A 241 3.05 26.41 6.56
CA CYS A 241 2.34 26.98 5.40
C CYS A 241 1.16 26.12 4.91
N SER A 242 0.87 24.96 5.50
CA SER A 242 -0.15 24.03 4.99
C SER A 242 -1.57 24.58 5.02
N SER A 243 -1.86 25.59 5.85
CA SER A 243 -3.15 26.27 5.91
C SER A 243 -3.23 27.55 5.07
N ASN A 244 -2.23 27.85 4.24
CA ASN A 244 -2.08 29.13 3.53
C ASN A 244 -2.33 30.34 4.45
N PRO A 245 -1.52 30.53 5.50
CA PRO A 245 -1.75 31.58 6.49
C PRO A 245 -1.63 33.01 5.92
N CYS A 246 -1.06 33.18 4.72
CA CYS A 246 -0.93 34.46 4.05
C CYS A 246 -2.19 34.79 3.24
N GLN A 247 -2.82 35.92 3.56
CA GLN A 247 -4.03 36.43 2.92
C GLN A 247 -3.70 37.27 1.67
N ASN A 248 -4.72 37.69 0.91
CA ASN A 248 -4.59 38.60 -0.24
C ASN A 248 -3.54 38.17 -1.30
N GLY A 249 -3.38 36.87 -1.51
CA GLY A 249 -2.43 36.32 -2.48
C GLY A 249 -0.97 36.44 -2.06
N GLY A 250 -0.68 36.63 -0.77
CA GLY A 250 0.68 36.60 -0.22
C GLY A 250 1.32 35.22 -0.33
N LYS A 251 2.62 35.17 -0.61
CA LYS A 251 3.37 33.92 -0.74
C LYS A 251 3.91 33.49 0.62
N CYS A 252 3.58 32.28 1.06
CA CYS A 252 4.08 31.71 2.30
C CYS A 252 5.44 31.04 2.10
N SER A 253 6.41 31.37 2.95
CA SER A 253 7.72 30.71 3.03
C SER A 253 8.01 30.26 4.47
N ILE A 254 8.79 29.19 4.61
CA ILE A 254 9.19 28.66 5.93
C ILE A 254 10.45 29.40 6.39
N ASP A 255 10.39 30.02 7.56
CA ASP A 255 11.48 30.77 8.17
C ASP A 255 11.83 30.14 9.54
N GLY A 256 12.80 29.23 9.52
CA GLY A 256 13.20 28.44 10.69
C GLY A 256 12.07 27.59 11.27
N LYS A 257 11.56 27.97 12.45
CA LYS A 257 10.44 27.29 13.14
C LYS A 257 9.05 27.91 12.84
N ASN A 258 8.99 29.03 12.12
CA ASN A 258 7.77 29.78 11.82
C ASN A 258 7.53 29.87 10.31
N PHE A 259 6.42 30.51 9.91
CA PHE A 259 6.18 30.93 8.53
C PHE A 259 6.36 32.44 8.39
N LYS A 260 6.74 32.87 7.19
CA LYS A 260 6.85 34.27 6.78
C LYS A 260 5.98 34.47 5.54
N CYS A 261 5.22 35.57 5.52
CA CYS A 261 4.42 35.95 4.37
C CYS A 261 5.12 37.05 3.58
N GLU A 262 5.31 36.82 2.29
CA GLU A 262 5.70 37.85 1.34
C GLU A 262 4.43 38.46 0.75
N CYS A 263 4.09 39.66 1.23
CA CYS A 263 2.89 40.35 0.81
C CYS A 263 3.07 41.01 -0.55
N LYS A 264 2.09 40.79 -1.42
CA LYS A 264 1.99 41.52 -2.68
C LYS A 264 1.61 42.96 -2.34
N LEU A 265 2.43 43.93 -2.76
CA LEU A 265 2.10 45.36 -2.59
C LEU A 265 0.74 45.66 -3.24
N PRO A 266 -0.13 46.48 -2.64
CA PRO A 266 0.07 47.33 -1.45
C PRO A 266 -0.39 46.73 -0.09
N PHE A 267 -0.71 45.42 -0.03
CA PHE A 267 -1.16 44.76 1.20
C PHE A 267 -0.04 44.66 2.24
N LYS A 268 -0.39 44.84 3.52
CA LYS A 268 0.56 44.85 4.65
C LYS A 268 0.07 43.92 5.77
N GLY A 269 0.84 43.82 6.85
CA GLY A 269 0.53 42.94 7.98
C GLY A 269 1.39 41.68 7.99
N LYS A 270 1.40 40.98 9.13
CA LYS A 270 2.26 39.80 9.33
C LYS A 270 1.84 38.64 8.43
N ASN A 271 0.55 38.59 8.11
CA ASN A 271 -0.11 37.59 7.29
C ASN A 271 -0.75 38.22 6.03
N CYS A 272 -0.34 39.44 5.63
CA CYS A 272 -0.89 40.19 4.51
C CYS A 272 -2.40 40.52 4.65
N GLU A 273 -2.88 40.62 5.88
CA GLU A 273 -4.26 40.83 6.28
C GLU A 273 -4.71 42.30 6.24
N ILE A 274 -3.76 43.25 6.22
CA ILE A 274 -4.06 44.68 6.23
C ILE A 274 -4.30 45.13 4.79
N ASP A 275 -5.59 45.31 4.48
CA ASP A 275 -6.05 45.91 3.24
C ASP A 275 -5.89 47.44 3.28
N PRO A 276 -5.14 48.06 2.37
CA PRO A 276 -4.99 49.51 2.31
C PRO A 276 -6.29 50.28 2.00
N CYS A 277 -7.34 49.60 1.55
CA CYS A 277 -8.68 50.17 1.41
C CYS A 277 -9.55 50.05 2.68
N THR A 278 -9.00 49.55 3.80
CA THR A 278 -9.76 49.36 5.06
C THR A 278 -9.02 49.97 6.27
N PRO A 279 -9.58 51.00 6.94
CA PRO A 279 -10.81 51.72 6.58
C PRO A 279 -10.65 52.54 5.29
N ASN A 280 -11.74 52.72 4.53
CA ASN A 280 -11.72 53.35 3.20
C ASN A 280 -11.05 54.74 3.25
N PRO A 281 -9.88 54.93 2.59
CA PRO A 281 -9.16 56.20 2.59
C PRO A 281 -9.74 57.23 1.63
N CYS A 282 -10.67 56.84 0.75
CA CYS A 282 -11.33 57.74 -0.19
C CYS A 282 -12.44 58.54 0.51
N GLN A 283 -12.40 59.86 0.36
CA GLN A 283 -13.40 60.79 0.92
C GLN A 283 -14.66 60.86 0.03
N ASN A 284 -15.72 61.50 0.54
CA ASN A 284 -16.96 61.78 -0.22
C ASN A 284 -17.59 60.55 -0.90
N GLU A 285 -17.67 59.42 -0.19
CA GLU A 285 -18.16 58.13 -0.71
C GLU A 285 -17.38 57.59 -1.92
N GLY A 286 -16.11 57.98 -2.09
CA GLY A 286 -15.23 57.44 -3.12
C GLY A 286 -15.02 55.93 -2.96
N ILE A 287 -14.99 55.21 -4.07
CA ILE A 287 -14.76 53.76 -4.06
C ILE A 287 -13.26 53.51 -4.13
N CYS A 288 -12.70 52.93 -3.07
CA CYS A 288 -11.30 52.51 -3.05
C CYS A 288 -11.11 51.23 -3.85
N SER A 289 -10.09 51.20 -4.71
CA SER A 289 -9.71 50.03 -5.49
C SER A 289 -8.20 49.94 -5.59
N VAL A 290 -7.66 48.73 -5.59
CA VAL A 290 -6.23 48.47 -5.85
C VAL A 290 -6.07 48.20 -7.34
N VAL A 291 -5.28 49.02 -8.04
CA VAL A 291 -4.98 48.86 -9.47
C VAL A 291 -3.47 48.72 -9.63
N GLY A 292 -3.00 47.53 -9.96
CA GLY A 292 -1.57 47.23 -10.03
C GLY A 292 -0.92 47.13 -8.64
N GLN A 293 0.06 48.00 -8.35
CA GLN A 293 0.70 48.11 -7.03
C GLN A 293 0.21 49.32 -6.22
N ASP A 294 -0.68 50.14 -6.79
CA ASP A 294 -1.12 51.41 -6.23
C ASP A 294 -2.59 51.39 -5.79
N LEU A 295 -2.89 52.20 -4.79
CA LEU A 295 -4.25 52.48 -4.32
C LEU A 295 -4.85 53.61 -5.17
N LYS A 296 -6.06 53.39 -5.70
CA LYS A 296 -6.78 54.34 -6.55
C LYS A 296 -8.21 54.54 -6.07
N CYS A 297 -8.57 55.79 -5.77
CA CYS A 297 -9.93 56.18 -5.48
C CYS A 297 -10.69 56.50 -6.77
N SER A 298 -11.82 55.82 -6.97
CA SER A 298 -12.78 56.16 -8.02
C SER A 298 -13.81 57.12 -7.46
N CYS A 299 -13.71 58.38 -7.87
CA CYS A 299 -14.55 59.44 -7.34
C CYS A 299 -15.92 59.45 -7.99
N LYS A 300 -16.96 59.52 -7.14
CA LYS A 300 -18.33 59.74 -7.57
C LYS A 300 -18.44 61.18 -8.07
N SER A 301 -18.89 61.37 -9.31
CA SER A 301 -19.09 62.73 -9.86
C SER A 301 -20.02 63.53 -8.94
N PRO A 302 -19.75 64.81 -8.63
CA PRO A 302 -18.77 65.74 -9.21
C PRO A 302 -17.41 65.83 -8.47
N PHE A 303 -17.09 64.91 -7.56
CA PHE A 303 -15.87 64.98 -6.75
C PHE A 303 -14.61 64.59 -7.56
N LYS A 304 -13.48 65.24 -7.27
CA LYS A 304 -12.18 65.09 -7.95
C LYS A 304 -11.04 65.06 -6.92
N GLY A 305 -9.84 64.68 -7.36
CA GLY A 305 -8.66 64.53 -6.49
C GLY A 305 -8.25 63.07 -6.33
N ASN A 306 -7.05 62.83 -5.77
CA ASN A 306 -6.49 61.47 -5.66
C ASN A 306 -7.22 60.62 -4.61
N PHE A 307 -7.87 61.28 -3.64
CA PHE A 307 -8.68 60.69 -2.59
C PHE A 307 -10.11 61.24 -2.59
N CYS A 308 -10.57 61.83 -3.70
CA CYS A 308 -11.90 62.42 -3.87
C CYS A 308 -12.21 63.57 -2.89
N GLU A 309 -11.19 64.29 -2.47
CA GLU A 309 -11.22 65.37 -1.48
C GLU A 309 -11.79 66.70 -2.01
N THR A 310 -11.81 66.89 -3.33
CA THR A 310 -12.24 68.16 -3.95
C THR A 310 -13.67 68.03 -4.48
N GLY A 311 -14.58 68.88 -4.01
CA GLY A 311 -15.99 68.90 -4.41
C GLY A 311 -16.49 70.28 -4.85
N PRO A 312 -17.77 70.39 -5.27
CA PRO A 312 -18.35 71.62 -5.82
C PRO A 312 -18.32 72.84 -4.89
N CYS A 313 -18.32 72.63 -3.57
CA CYS A 313 -18.24 73.70 -2.57
C CYS A 313 -16.82 73.96 -2.04
N SER A 314 -15.79 73.23 -2.51
CA SER A 314 -14.41 73.34 -1.96
C SER A 314 -13.79 74.73 -2.13
N SER A 315 -14.23 75.53 -3.11
CA SER A 315 -13.80 76.92 -3.32
C SER A 315 -14.93 77.94 -3.10
N ASN A 316 -16.05 77.55 -2.47
CA ASN A 316 -17.29 78.31 -2.31
C ASN A 316 -17.74 79.12 -3.56
N PRO A 317 -18.52 78.53 -4.48
CA PRO A 317 -18.98 79.19 -5.72
C PRO A 317 -20.08 80.27 -5.53
N CYS A 318 -20.49 80.57 -4.30
CA CYS A 318 -21.58 81.51 -4.00
C CYS A 318 -21.07 82.94 -3.85
N MET A 319 -21.78 83.91 -4.43
CA MET A 319 -21.47 85.34 -4.35
C MET A 319 -22.15 85.99 -3.14
N ASN A 320 -21.82 87.27 -2.86
CA ASN A 320 -22.46 88.10 -1.83
C ASN A 320 -22.58 87.41 -0.45
N TYR A 321 -21.49 86.77 -0.01
CA TYR A 321 -21.40 86.03 1.26
C TYR A 321 -22.36 84.84 1.39
N GLY A 322 -22.90 84.34 0.27
CA GLY A 322 -23.70 83.12 0.22
C GLY A 322 -22.92 81.90 0.72
N LYS A 323 -23.59 81.03 1.47
CA LYS A 323 -22.99 79.79 1.98
C LYS A 323 -23.33 78.63 1.03
N CYS A 324 -22.32 78.01 0.44
CA CYS A 324 -22.51 76.82 -0.39
C CYS A 324 -22.91 75.60 0.44
N LYS A 325 -23.97 74.92 0.02
CA LYS A 325 -24.43 73.64 0.57
C LYS A 325 -24.55 72.61 -0.55
N LEU A 326 -24.14 71.37 -0.26
CA LEU A 326 -24.31 70.26 -1.19
C LEU A 326 -25.76 69.77 -1.14
N VAL A 327 -26.41 69.65 -2.31
CA VAL A 327 -27.77 69.12 -2.47
C VAL A 327 -27.73 68.07 -3.59
N GLY A 328 -27.75 66.79 -3.21
CA GLY A 328 -27.56 65.68 -4.15
C GLY A 328 -26.16 65.68 -4.78
N MET A 329 -26.06 65.54 -6.10
CA MET A 329 -24.79 65.63 -6.86
C MET A 329 -24.46 67.06 -7.35
N ASN A 330 -25.11 68.08 -6.79
CA ASN A 330 -24.96 69.48 -7.18
C ASN A 330 -24.80 70.38 -5.94
N TYR A 331 -24.55 71.67 -6.14
CA TYR A 331 -24.49 72.64 -5.04
C TYR A 331 -25.65 73.64 -5.10
N LYS A 332 -26.05 74.15 -3.94
CA LYS A 332 -27.00 75.23 -3.77
C LYS A 332 -26.39 76.30 -2.87
N CYS A 333 -26.56 77.56 -3.23
CA CYS A 333 -26.17 78.68 -2.39
C CYS A 333 -27.32 79.09 -1.47
N ASP A 334 -27.04 79.15 -0.17
CA ASP A 334 -27.93 79.80 0.79
C ASP A 334 -27.62 81.29 0.80
N CYS A 335 -28.51 82.06 0.21
CA CYS A 335 -28.33 83.49 0.03
C CYS A 335 -28.85 84.24 1.26
N PRO A 336 -28.02 85.11 1.88
CA PRO A 336 -28.51 86.01 2.91
C PRO A 336 -29.47 87.04 2.29
N PRO A 337 -30.61 87.36 2.92
CA PRO A 337 -31.47 88.46 2.45
C PRO A 337 -30.68 89.78 2.35
N PRO A 338 -30.89 90.64 1.34
CA PRO A 338 -31.95 90.61 0.31
C PRO A 338 -31.59 89.82 -0.97
N TYR A 339 -30.51 89.05 -0.96
CA TYR A 339 -30.00 88.42 -2.18
C TYR A 339 -30.73 87.12 -2.52
N GLU A 340 -31.03 86.94 -3.81
CA GLU A 340 -31.63 85.74 -4.38
C GLU A 340 -30.92 85.34 -5.69
N GLY A 341 -31.23 84.17 -6.25
CA GLY A 341 -30.53 83.59 -7.41
C GLY A 341 -29.79 82.29 -7.09
N LYS A 342 -29.28 81.59 -8.12
CA LYS A 342 -28.65 80.26 -7.91
C LYS A 342 -27.28 80.36 -7.24
N GLN A 343 -26.61 81.49 -7.40
CA GLN A 343 -25.33 81.84 -6.80
C GLN A 343 -25.42 83.11 -5.92
N CYS A 344 -26.62 83.57 -5.57
CA CYS A 344 -26.88 84.79 -4.80
C CYS A 344 -26.55 86.09 -5.55
N GLU A 345 -26.78 86.09 -6.85
CA GLU A 345 -26.38 87.13 -7.78
C GLU A 345 -27.41 88.28 -7.95
N LYS A 346 -28.63 88.17 -7.41
CA LYS A 346 -29.72 89.16 -7.59
C LYS A 346 -30.10 89.82 -6.26
N ASP A 347 -30.52 91.08 -6.30
CA ASP A 347 -30.94 91.90 -5.15
C ASP A 347 -32.45 92.24 -5.25
N CYS A 348 -33.21 92.16 -4.16
CA CYS A 348 -34.67 92.39 -4.10
C CYS A 348 -35.07 93.32 -2.94
N ASP A 349 -35.32 94.61 -3.22
CA ASP A 349 -35.67 95.64 -2.21
C ASP A 349 -37.19 95.95 -2.16
N CYS A 350 -37.98 95.13 -1.44
CA CYS A 350 -39.38 95.43 -1.09
C CYS A 350 -39.42 96.25 0.22
N LYS A 351 -39.51 97.59 0.13
CA LYS A 351 -39.51 98.44 1.34
C LYS A 351 -40.72 98.13 2.25
N LYS A 352 -40.44 97.50 3.39
CA LYS A 352 -41.36 97.16 4.51
C LYS A 352 -42.43 96.10 4.21
N GLY A 353 -42.10 95.10 3.40
CA GLY A 353 -42.89 93.87 3.20
C GLY A 353 -42.00 92.66 2.86
N LYS A 354 -42.58 91.45 2.79
CA LYS A 354 -41.92 90.24 2.28
C LYS A 354 -42.37 89.98 0.84
N CYS A 355 -41.44 89.68 -0.05
CA CYS A 355 -41.75 89.37 -1.45
C CYS A 355 -42.02 87.86 -1.64
N ARG A 356 -42.91 87.50 -2.57
CA ARG A 356 -43.02 86.14 -3.12
C ARG A 356 -43.22 86.18 -4.63
N ILE A 357 -42.66 85.20 -5.34
CA ILE A 357 -42.73 85.10 -6.80
C ILE A 357 -43.88 84.16 -7.18
N THR A 358 -44.77 84.58 -8.09
CA THR A 358 -45.81 83.71 -8.64
C THR A 358 -45.25 82.84 -9.77
N SER A 359 -45.98 81.78 -10.15
CA SER A 359 -45.57 80.82 -11.20
C SER A 359 -45.20 81.45 -12.55
N ASP A 360 -45.62 82.69 -12.80
CA ASP A 360 -45.38 83.45 -14.04
C ASP A 360 -44.21 84.45 -13.94
N LYS A 361 -43.39 84.37 -12.87
CA LYS A 361 -42.21 85.22 -12.59
C LYS A 361 -42.49 86.67 -12.18
N ASP A 362 -43.73 87.00 -11.81
CA ASP A 362 -44.05 88.31 -11.22
C ASP A 362 -43.77 88.34 -9.72
N VAL A 363 -43.26 89.48 -9.22
CA VAL A 363 -42.92 89.72 -7.81
C VAL A 363 -44.12 90.34 -7.09
N VAL A 364 -44.65 89.68 -6.07
CA VAL A 364 -45.78 90.15 -5.25
C VAL A 364 -45.32 90.46 -3.82
N CYS A 365 -45.62 91.67 -3.32
CA CYS A 365 -45.27 92.10 -1.95
C CYS A 365 -46.42 91.85 -0.96
N GLU A 366 -46.12 91.22 0.17
CA GLU A 366 -47.03 91.01 1.31
C GLU A 366 -46.55 91.82 2.54
N CYS A 367 -47.46 92.58 3.15
CA CYS A 367 -47.13 93.48 4.26
C CYS A 367 -46.90 92.72 5.58
N LEU A 368 -45.98 93.21 6.41
CA LEU A 368 -45.72 92.66 7.75
C LEU A 368 -46.90 92.93 8.71
N PRO A 369 -47.07 92.12 9.78
CA PRO A 369 -48.03 92.42 10.85
C PRO A 369 -47.76 93.84 11.40
N GLU A 370 -48.83 94.60 11.71
CA GLU A 370 -48.84 96.05 12.01
C GLU A 370 -48.93 96.99 10.78
N TYR A 371 -48.95 96.47 9.55
CA TYR A 371 -49.11 97.25 8.32
C TYR A 371 -50.27 96.72 7.46
N GLY A 372 -51.10 97.63 6.93
CA GLY A 372 -52.23 97.32 6.07
C GLY A 372 -51.95 97.65 4.60
N LYS A 373 -52.53 96.88 3.67
CA LYS A 373 -52.34 97.07 2.22
C LYS A 373 -53.24 98.18 1.69
N ASN A 374 -52.66 99.35 1.42
CA ASN A 374 -53.36 100.46 0.79
C ASN A 374 -52.83 100.65 -0.64
N SER A 375 -53.61 100.20 -1.63
CA SER A 375 -53.36 100.44 -3.06
C SER A 375 -51.94 100.09 -3.53
N GLY A 376 -51.37 99.00 -2.99
CA GLY A 376 -50.08 98.44 -3.42
C GLY A 376 -48.87 98.81 -2.56
N VAL A 377 -49.02 99.65 -1.54
CA VAL A 377 -47.96 100.00 -0.57
C VAL A 377 -48.41 99.60 0.85
N CYS A 378 -47.46 99.13 1.66
CA CYS A 378 -47.70 98.74 3.05
C CYS A 378 -47.64 99.96 3.96
N GLU A 379 -48.77 100.32 4.56
CA GLU A 379 -48.89 101.52 5.41
C GLU A 379 -49.10 101.14 6.88
N ALA A 380 -48.43 101.87 7.79
CA ALA A 380 -48.42 101.56 9.23
C ALA A 380 -49.78 101.82 9.86
N CYS A 381 -50.24 100.89 10.70
CA CYS A 381 -51.64 100.85 11.09
C CYS A 381 -52.00 101.38 12.48
N ASN A 382 -51.08 101.89 13.30
CA ASN A 382 -51.36 102.68 14.52
C ASN A 382 -52.71 102.33 15.22
N CYS A 383 -52.94 101.05 15.58
CA CYS A 383 -54.19 100.52 16.16
C CYS A 383 -54.03 100.10 17.65
N GLY A 384 -52.86 100.34 18.24
CA GLY A 384 -52.48 99.81 19.55
C GLY A 384 -51.76 98.45 19.46
N ASN A 385 -51.14 98.03 20.57
CA ASN A 385 -50.29 96.83 20.61
C ASN A 385 -51.11 95.54 20.38
N GLY A 386 -50.71 94.75 19.39
CA GLY A 386 -51.32 93.45 19.07
C GLY A 386 -52.60 93.49 18.24
N ALA A 387 -53.03 94.68 17.79
CA ALA A 387 -54.20 94.86 16.93
C ALA A 387 -53.83 94.88 15.45
N ASN A 388 -54.65 94.26 14.59
CA ASN A 388 -54.46 94.29 13.14
C ASN A 388 -55.43 95.28 12.49
N CYS A 389 -55.14 95.76 11.28
CA CYS A 389 -56.01 96.72 10.59
C CYS A 389 -56.51 96.19 9.25
N THR A 390 -57.69 96.64 8.85
CA THR A 390 -58.18 96.48 7.48
C THR A 390 -58.67 97.81 6.93
N PHE A 391 -58.47 98.02 5.63
CA PHE A 391 -59.01 99.16 4.89
C PHE A 391 -60.13 98.66 4.00
N GLU A 392 -61.37 99.01 4.33
CA GLU A 392 -62.54 98.65 3.53
C GLU A 392 -62.98 99.87 2.72
N SER A 393 -63.23 99.66 1.43
CA SER A 393 -63.73 100.69 0.53
C SER A 393 -65.25 100.85 0.68
N ASP A 394 -65.72 102.08 0.60
CA ASP A 394 -67.14 102.40 0.45
C ASP A 394 -67.72 101.86 -0.88
N PHE A 395 -69.05 101.86 -1.01
CA PHE A 395 -69.79 101.19 -2.10
C PHE A 395 -69.42 101.68 -3.52
N TRP A 396 -68.76 102.84 -3.64
CA TRP A 396 -68.27 103.41 -4.90
C TRP A 396 -66.74 103.30 -5.09
N GLY A 397 -66.00 102.76 -4.10
CA GLY A 397 -64.56 102.52 -4.20
C GLY A 397 -63.66 103.74 -4.03
N ILE A 398 -64.18 104.86 -3.47
CA ILE A 398 -63.51 106.17 -3.49
C ILE A 398 -62.92 106.52 -2.12
N ARG A 399 -63.56 106.15 -1.00
CA ARG A 399 -63.01 106.32 0.36
C ARG A 399 -62.74 104.97 1.00
N LYS A 400 -61.56 104.82 1.61
CA LYS A 400 -61.18 103.65 2.39
C LYS A 400 -61.21 103.99 3.88
N THR A 401 -62.09 103.33 4.62
CA THR A 401 -62.19 103.48 6.08
C THR A 401 -61.31 102.44 6.77
N LYS A 402 -60.59 102.88 7.80
CA LYS A 402 -59.67 102.04 8.58
C LYS A 402 -60.41 101.42 9.77
N TYR A 403 -60.37 100.10 9.87
CA TYR A 403 -60.89 99.34 11.01
C TYR A 403 -59.75 98.68 11.78
N CYS A 404 -59.77 98.78 13.10
CA CYS A 404 -58.86 98.08 14.00
C CYS A 404 -59.54 96.82 14.56
N LEU A 405 -58.88 95.68 14.48
CA LEU A 405 -59.32 94.39 14.99
C LEU A 405 -58.56 94.08 16.28
N CYS A 406 -59.25 94.11 17.42
CA CYS A 406 -58.65 93.95 18.73
C CYS A 406 -58.48 92.47 19.13
N PRO A 407 -57.51 92.15 20.01
CA PRO A 407 -57.22 90.78 20.43
C PRO A 407 -58.40 90.05 21.11
N ASP A 408 -59.30 90.81 21.75
CA ASP A 408 -60.53 90.34 22.39
C ASP A 408 -61.67 90.03 21.39
N GLY A 409 -61.45 90.30 20.09
CA GLY A 409 -62.41 90.06 19.02
C GLY A 409 -63.27 91.27 18.65
N SER A 410 -63.10 92.42 19.30
CA SER A 410 -63.84 93.65 18.94
C SER A 410 -63.29 94.30 17.66
N LYS A 411 -64.18 94.78 16.78
CA LYS A 411 -63.85 95.56 15.58
C LYS A 411 -64.19 97.02 15.83
N LEU A 412 -63.17 97.87 15.97
CA LEU A 412 -63.32 99.29 16.33
C LEU A 412 -63.02 100.18 15.12
N VAL A 413 -63.85 101.20 14.93
CA VAL A 413 -63.65 102.25 13.93
C VAL A 413 -62.79 103.33 14.57
N GLU A 414 -61.58 103.53 14.06
CA GLU A 414 -60.66 104.62 14.45
C GLU A 414 -60.29 104.73 15.96
N GLN A 415 -60.43 103.67 16.77
CA GLN A 415 -60.03 103.62 18.19
C GLN A 415 -59.00 102.49 18.52
N HIS A 416 -58.26 102.62 19.63
CA HIS A 416 -57.20 101.68 20.06
C HIS A 416 -57.68 100.61 21.06
N CYS A 417 -57.04 99.43 21.04
CA CYS A 417 -57.33 98.29 21.93
C CYS A 417 -56.58 98.37 23.28
N GLY A 418 -57.16 97.86 24.38
CA GLY A 418 -56.56 97.88 25.73
C GLY A 418 -55.58 96.73 26.05
N ASP A 419 -54.63 96.96 26.98
CA ASP A 419 -53.47 96.08 27.30
C ASP A 419 -53.80 94.91 28.27
N PRO A 420 -53.60 93.63 27.89
CA PRO A 420 -53.83 92.46 28.75
C PRO A 420 -52.89 92.34 29.97
N CYS A 421 -51.83 93.16 30.10
CA CYS A 421 -51.02 93.26 31.33
C CYS A 421 -51.62 94.17 32.41
N SER A 422 -52.75 94.84 32.15
CA SER A 422 -53.36 95.81 33.08
C SER A 422 -53.79 95.21 34.44
N SER A 423 -54.03 93.89 34.51
CA SER A 423 -54.45 93.22 35.76
C SER A 423 -53.29 92.73 36.63
N ASN A 424 -52.03 93.09 36.32
CA ASN A 424 -50.81 92.67 37.03
C ASN A 424 -50.75 91.15 37.35
N PRO A 425 -50.85 90.27 36.34
CA PRO A 425 -50.92 88.82 36.57
C PRO A 425 -49.59 88.16 37.02
N CYS A 426 -48.48 88.91 37.01
CA CYS A 426 -47.16 88.41 37.40
C CYS A 426 -46.83 88.77 38.85
N LEU A 427 -46.68 87.77 39.72
CA LEU A 427 -46.37 87.93 41.14
C LEU A 427 -44.85 88.09 41.37
N ASN A 428 -44.44 88.41 42.60
CA ASN A 428 -43.04 88.47 43.03
C ASN A 428 -42.12 89.33 42.13
N ASN A 429 -42.62 90.51 41.73
CA ASN A 429 -41.95 91.46 40.83
C ASN A 429 -41.62 90.90 39.43
N GLY A 430 -42.32 89.86 38.99
CA GLY A 430 -42.23 89.38 37.61
C GLY A 430 -42.68 90.44 36.61
N LYS A 431 -41.92 90.62 35.53
CA LYS A 431 -42.30 91.57 34.45
C LYS A 431 -43.34 90.93 33.54
N CYS A 432 -44.47 91.59 33.34
CA CYS A 432 -45.50 91.15 32.39
C CYS A 432 -45.15 91.59 30.98
N LYS A 433 -45.21 90.66 30.03
CA LYS A 433 -45.04 90.91 28.60
C LYS A 433 -46.22 90.33 27.83
N VAL A 434 -46.80 91.11 26.92
CA VAL A 434 -47.88 90.66 26.05
C VAL A 434 -47.30 89.75 24.96
N GLU A 435 -47.83 88.54 24.80
CA GLU A 435 -47.41 87.56 23.80
C GLU A 435 -48.67 87.06 23.05
N GLY A 436 -49.01 87.73 21.95
CA GLY A 436 -50.22 87.44 21.15
C GLY A 436 -51.51 87.85 21.88
N LYS A 437 -52.43 86.88 22.09
CA LYS A 437 -53.68 87.07 22.86
C LYS A 437 -53.51 86.83 24.38
N ASN A 438 -52.30 86.46 24.83
CA ASN A 438 -51.99 86.06 26.20
C ASN A 438 -50.91 86.96 26.83
N PHE A 439 -50.73 86.84 28.15
CA PHE A 439 -49.60 87.44 28.88
C PHE A 439 -48.54 86.38 29.20
N LYS A 440 -47.30 86.82 29.37
CA LYS A 440 -46.16 86.02 29.81
C LYS A 440 -45.44 86.75 30.92
N CYS A 441 -45.13 86.03 32.00
CA CYS A 441 -44.37 86.58 33.11
C CYS A 441 -42.89 86.21 32.98
N GLU A 442 -42.04 87.23 32.99
CA GLU A 442 -40.59 87.09 33.15
C GLU A 442 -40.26 87.17 34.65
N CYS A 443 -40.08 86.00 35.27
CA CYS A 443 -39.87 85.90 36.71
C CYS A 443 -38.43 86.27 37.11
N THR A 444 -38.31 87.05 38.18
CA THR A 444 -37.03 87.27 38.87
C THR A 444 -36.67 86.04 39.72
N LEU A 445 -35.45 85.53 39.56
CA LEU A 445 -34.92 84.45 40.42
C LEU A 445 -34.99 84.88 41.90
N PRO A 446 -35.42 84.00 42.84
CA PRO A 446 -35.56 82.53 42.72
C PRO A 446 -36.98 82.04 42.38
N TYR A 447 -37.86 82.90 41.88
CA TYR A 447 -39.24 82.55 41.55
C TYR A 447 -39.37 82.02 40.12
N THR A 448 -40.31 81.10 39.94
CA THR A 448 -40.54 80.29 38.74
C THR A 448 -42.04 80.07 38.54
N GLY A 449 -42.41 79.42 37.44
CA GLY A 449 -43.81 79.13 37.12
C GLY A 449 -44.49 80.23 36.30
N PRO A 450 -45.70 79.96 35.78
CA PRO A 450 -46.36 80.80 34.78
C PRO A 450 -46.78 82.19 35.29
N THR A 451 -46.94 82.36 36.60
CA THR A 451 -47.28 83.62 37.27
C THR A 451 -46.23 84.06 38.28
N CYS A 452 -45.04 83.44 38.26
CA CYS A 452 -43.94 83.70 39.20
C CYS A 452 -44.28 83.46 40.68
N LYS A 453 -45.24 82.56 40.96
CA LYS A 453 -45.66 82.22 42.32
C LYS A 453 -44.72 81.23 43.02
N ASP A 454 -44.21 80.25 42.28
CA ASP A 454 -43.50 79.10 42.87
C ASP A 454 -42.01 79.42 43.01
N ASP A 455 -41.39 79.10 44.15
CA ASP A 455 -39.93 79.19 44.25
C ASP A 455 -39.22 77.95 43.70
N ILE A 456 -37.93 78.09 43.38
CA ILE A 456 -37.09 77.01 42.83
C ILE A 456 -36.93 75.78 43.74
N CYS A 457 -37.22 75.88 45.05
CA CYS A 457 -37.14 74.76 46.00
C CYS A 457 -38.46 73.99 46.14
N THR A 458 -39.58 74.48 45.59
CA THR A 458 -40.91 73.84 45.67
C THR A 458 -40.93 72.38 45.19
N LYS A 459 -40.06 72.01 44.23
CA LYS A 459 -39.90 70.61 43.76
C LYS A 459 -38.63 69.89 44.27
N ASN A 460 -37.90 70.50 45.19
CA ASN A 460 -36.58 70.08 45.69
C ASN A 460 -35.60 69.57 44.59
N PRO A 461 -34.81 70.46 43.96
CA PRO A 461 -33.86 70.09 42.90
C PRO A 461 -32.63 69.30 43.37
N CYS A 462 -32.48 69.02 44.67
CA CYS A 462 -31.31 68.34 45.23
C CYS A 462 -31.43 66.81 45.11
N LEU A 463 -30.40 66.16 44.57
CA LEU A 463 -30.29 64.72 44.40
C LEU A 463 -29.80 64.03 45.69
N ASN A 464 -29.83 62.69 45.72
CA ASN A 464 -29.29 61.87 46.81
C ASN A 464 -29.79 62.24 48.22
N GLY A 465 -31.04 62.69 48.33
CA GLY A 465 -31.66 63.07 49.60
C GLY A 465 -31.14 64.40 50.17
N GLY A 466 -30.55 65.27 49.34
CA GLY A 466 -30.17 66.63 49.72
C GLY A 466 -31.38 67.53 50.03
N THR A 467 -31.18 68.53 50.88
CA THR A 467 -32.22 69.49 51.26
C THR A 467 -32.00 70.83 50.56
N CYS A 468 -32.98 71.31 49.77
CA CYS A 468 -32.91 72.62 49.11
C CYS A 468 -33.19 73.75 50.10
N LYS A 469 -32.34 74.78 50.10
CA LYS A 469 -32.56 76.05 50.83
C LYS A 469 -32.36 77.22 49.88
N ILE A 470 -33.26 78.20 49.92
CA ILE A 470 -33.10 79.46 49.19
C ILE A 470 -32.00 80.28 49.87
N ASN A 471 -31.05 80.78 49.08
CA ASN A 471 -29.95 81.63 49.53
C ASN A 471 -29.87 82.88 48.63
N GLY A 472 -30.51 83.96 49.07
CA GLY A 472 -30.60 85.22 48.33
C GLY A 472 -31.37 85.05 47.01
N THR A 473 -30.70 85.34 45.89
CA THR A 473 -31.22 85.18 44.51
C THR A 473 -30.99 83.79 43.93
N SER A 474 -30.42 82.86 44.70
CA SER A 474 -30.07 81.50 44.28
C SER A 474 -30.63 80.45 45.25
N PHE A 475 -30.37 79.18 44.97
CA PHE A 475 -30.63 78.08 45.91
C PHE A 475 -29.34 77.31 46.17
N GLN A 476 -29.28 76.68 47.34
CA GLN A 476 -28.17 75.85 47.76
C GLN A 476 -28.70 74.51 48.27
N CYS A 477 -28.12 73.42 47.79
CA CYS A 477 -28.40 72.09 48.30
C CYS A 477 -27.52 71.78 49.50
N GLN A 478 -28.13 71.43 50.63
CA GLN A 478 -27.44 70.86 51.77
C GLN A 478 -27.35 69.35 51.58
N CYS A 479 -26.17 68.87 51.20
CA CYS A 479 -25.93 67.47 50.90
C CYS A 479 -25.77 66.62 52.17
N LYS A 480 -26.37 65.43 52.14
CA LYS A 480 -26.18 64.41 53.17
C LYS A 480 -24.85 63.70 52.90
N THR A 481 -23.97 63.59 53.90
CA THR A 481 -22.70 62.86 53.76
C THR A 481 -22.96 61.41 53.31
N PRO A 482 -22.22 60.85 52.34
CA PRO A 482 -20.97 61.32 51.71
C PRO A 482 -21.12 62.03 50.35
N TYR A 483 -22.30 62.59 50.03
CA TYR A 483 -22.54 63.24 48.74
C TYR A 483 -22.08 64.72 48.73
N SER A 484 -21.60 65.18 47.58
CA SER A 484 -21.15 66.56 47.31
C SER A 484 -21.64 67.04 45.93
N GLY A 485 -21.25 68.24 45.51
CA GLY A 485 -21.74 68.86 44.27
C GLY A 485 -22.89 69.84 44.50
N LYS A 486 -23.20 70.67 43.50
CA LYS A 486 -24.17 71.78 43.64
C LYS A 486 -25.60 71.26 43.84
N LEU A 487 -25.89 70.09 43.31
CA LEU A 487 -27.15 69.36 43.42
C LEU A 487 -26.98 68.06 44.23
N CYS A 488 -25.88 67.86 44.96
CA CYS A 488 -25.56 66.62 45.67
C CYS A 488 -25.40 65.38 44.77
N GLU A 489 -24.98 65.60 43.51
CA GLU A 489 -24.82 64.61 42.44
C GLU A 489 -23.53 63.78 42.56
N GLU A 490 -22.52 64.30 43.26
CA GLU A 490 -21.21 63.67 43.37
C GLU A 490 -21.19 62.74 44.59
N GLY A 491 -20.65 61.53 44.43
CA GLY A 491 -20.44 60.61 45.53
C GLY A 491 -19.23 59.69 45.26
N PRO A 492 -18.68 59.03 46.30
CA PRO A 492 -17.43 58.27 46.17
C PRO A 492 -17.46 57.11 45.16
N CYS A 493 -18.64 56.59 44.82
CA CYS A 493 -18.83 55.51 43.84
C CYS A 493 -19.38 56.00 42.49
N ALA A 494 -19.62 57.30 42.29
CA ALA A 494 -20.26 57.82 41.07
C ALA A 494 -19.41 57.61 39.80
N SER A 495 -18.09 57.48 39.94
CA SER A 495 -17.14 57.23 38.85
C SER A 495 -16.81 55.75 38.62
N ASN A 496 -17.53 54.81 39.26
CA ASN A 496 -17.24 53.38 39.23
C ASN A 496 -15.74 53.06 39.49
N PRO A 497 -15.20 53.44 40.66
CA PRO A 497 -13.77 53.35 40.93
C PRO A 497 -13.23 51.91 41.06
N CYS A 498 -14.09 50.90 41.16
CA CYS A 498 -13.72 49.49 41.27
C CYS A 498 -13.61 48.83 39.89
N GLN A 499 -12.46 48.23 39.60
CA GLN A 499 -12.17 47.47 38.38
C GLN A 499 -12.55 45.98 38.56
N ASN A 500 -12.47 45.20 37.46
CA ASN A 500 -12.67 43.74 37.48
C ASN A 500 -13.95 43.27 38.19
N ASN A 501 -15.07 43.97 37.95
CA ASN A 501 -16.38 43.71 38.56
C ASN A 501 -16.38 43.75 40.10
N GLY A 502 -15.50 44.54 40.71
CA GLY A 502 -15.52 44.81 42.14
C GLY A 502 -16.77 45.61 42.55
N ILE A 503 -17.37 45.25 43.68
CA ILE A 503 -18.56 45.94 44.21
C ILE A 503 -18.12 47.19 44.97
N CYS A 504 -18.57 48.38 44.54
CA CYS A 504 -18.24 49.65 45.22
C CYS A 504 -19.21 49.92 46.37
N THR A 505 -18.67 50.16 47.56
CA THR A 505 -19.43 50.63 48.73
C THR A 505 -18.94 52.00 49.15
N ALA A 506 -19.84 52.99 49.16
CA ALA A 506 -19.52 54.35 49.59
C ALA A 506 -19.30 54.38 51.11
N LYS A 507 -18.18 54.96 51.55
CA LYS A 507 -17.85 55.22 52.95
C LYS A 507 -17.75 56.73 53.20
N VAL A 508 -17.70 57.13 54.47
CA VAL A 508 -17.47 58.54 54.83
C VAL A 508 -16.12 58.97 54.24
N GLN A 509 -16.16 59.94 53.32
CA GLN A 509 -15.01 60.50 52.59
C GLN A 509 -14.14 59.49 51.79
N SER A 510 -14.64 58.28 51.50
CA SER A 510 -13.91 57.28 50.71
C SER A 510 -14.84 56.26 50.06
N PHE A 511 -14.28 55.32 49.28
CA PHE A 511 -15.00 54.16 48.76
C PHE A 511 -14.22 52.90 49.15
N LYS A 512 -14.93 51.78 49.31
CA LYS A 512 -14.34 50.45 49.49
C LYS A 512 -14.80 49.56 48.35
N CYS A 513 -13.85 48.98 47.63
CA CYS A 513 -14.12 47.96 46.63
C CYS A 513 -14.06 46.58 47.27
N GLU A 514 -15.11 45.78 47.09
CA GLU A 514 -15.09 44.36 47.41
C GLU A 514 -14.74 43.56 46.16
N CYS A 515 -13.51 43.04 46.15
CA CYS A 515 -12.95 42.36 44.99
C CYS A 515 -13.44 40.93 44.91
N GLN A 516 -13.89 40.53 43.73
CA GLN A 516 -14.10 39.12 43.43
C GLN A 516 -12.75 38.41 43.36
N LYS A 517 -12.62 37.24 44.00
CA LYS A 517 -11.41 36.43 43.88
C LYS A 517 -11.19 36.06 42.40
N PRO A 518 -9.95 36.09 41.87
CA PRO A 518 -8.68 36.23 42.59
C PRO A 518 -8.08 37.66 42.63
N TYR A 519 -8.84 38.68 42.28
CA TYR A 519 -8.36 40.07 42.21
C TYR A 519 -8.16 40.69 43.60
N LYS A 520 -7.17 41.57 43.70
CA LYS A 520 -6.76 42.31 44.92
C LYS A 520 -6.47 43.77 44.57
N GLY A 521 -6.13 44.59 45.57
CA GLY A 521 -5.88 46.02 45.38
C GLY A 521 -7.06 46.88 45.85
N GLN A 522 -6.82 48.17 46.04
CA GLN A 522 -7.83 49.09 46.59
C GLN A 522 -8.99 49.33 45.63
N LYS A 523 -8.73 49.20 44.32
CA LYS A 523 -9.69 49.29 43.21
C LYS A 523 -9.86 47.94 42.51
N CYS A 524 -9.42 46.83 43.10
CA CYS A 524 -9.44 45.50 42.50
C CYS A 524 -8.62 45.38 41.20
N GLU A 525 -7.58 46.19 41.06
CA GLU A 525 -6.72 46.34 39.89
C GLU A 525 -5.60 45.28 39.79
N ILE A 526 -5.25 44.64 40.90
CA ILE A 526 -4.14 43.69 40.98
C ILE A 526 -4.67 42.29 40.73
N ASN A 527 -4.25 41.69 39.60
CA ASN A 527 -4.51 40.28 39.35
C ASN A 527 -3.32 39.42 39.83
N PRO A 528 -3.50 38.10 39.99
CA PRO A 528 -2.46 37.19 40.49
C PRO A 528 -1.16 37.15 39.66
N CYS A 529 -1.20 37.57 38.40
CA CYS A 529 -0.07 37.61 37.49
C CYS A 529 0.63 38.98 37.42
N SER A 530 0.06 40.03 38.03
CA SER A 530 0.60 41.40 37.98
C SER A 530 1.99 41.55 38.62
N THR A 531 2.40 40.61 39.49
CA THR A 531 3.73 40.62 40.14
C THR A 531 4.77 39.78 39.43
N SER A 532 4.48 39.29 38.21
CA SER A 532 5.35 38.37 37.45
C SER A 532 5.87 37.20 38.31
N PRO A 533 4.98 36.38 38.90
CA PRO A 533 5.39 35.33 39.85
C PRO A 533 6.17 34.19 39.20
N CYS A 534 6.09 34.04 37.87
CA CYS A 534 6.81 33.05 37.09
C CYS A 534 8.23 33.55 36.77
N ARG A 535 9.24 32.72 37.07
CA ARG A 535 10.65 33.02 36.80
C ARG A 535 11.09 32.49 35.44
N ASN A 536 12.30 32.86 35.02
CA ASN A 536 12.99 32.31 33.85
C ASN A 536 12.15 32.31 32.55
N GLY A 537 11.36 33.38 32.33
CA GLY A 537 10.53 33.51 31.12
C GLY A 537 9.23 32.70 31.12
N GLY A 538 8.83 32.13 32.27
CA GLY A 538 7.55 31.43 32.40
C GLY A 538 6.34 32.35 32.18
N THR A 539 5.33 31.84 31.47
CA THR A 539 4.11 32.59 31.19
C THR A 539 3.10 32.38 32.32
N CYS A 540 2.67 33.45 32.97
CA CYS A 540 1.67 33.38 34.03
C CYS A 540 0.25 33.29 33.45
N LYS A 541 -0.55 32.33 33.93
CA LYS A 541 -1.96 32.16 33.59
C LYS A 541 -2.80 32.17 34.86
N ILE A 542 -3.91 32.91 34.85
CA ILE A 542 -4.89 32.89 35.94
C ILE A 542 -5.68 31.57 35.84
N LYS A 543 -5.70 30.78 36.92
CA LYS A 543 -6.39 29.48 36.98
C LYS A 543 -7.28 29.45 38.21
N GLY A 544 -8.60 29.58 38.00
CA GLY A 544 -9.57 29.66 39.10
C GLY A 544 -9.28 30.84 40.03
N ASN A 545 -9.12 30.55 41.33
CA ASN A 545 -8.79 31.55 42.37
C ASN A 545 -7.28 31.80 42.53
N THR A 546 -6.41 31.28 41.66
CA THR A 546 -4.94 31.37 41.78
C THR A 546 -4.28 31.70 40.42
N TYR A 547 -2.95 31.55 40.35
CA TYR A 547 -2.20 31.52 39.10
C TYR A 547 -1.51 30.17 38.91
N SER A 548 -1.13 29.89 37.67
CA SER A 548 -0.26 28.78 37.25
C SER A 548 0.81 29.33 36.32
N CYS A 549 2.02 28.79 36.40
CA CYS A 549 3.12 29.16 35.51
C CYS A 549 3.32 28.09 34.44
N ASP A 550 3.30 28.51 33.18
CA ASP A 550 3.72 27.68 32.05
C ASP A 550 5.21 27.90 31.83
N CYS A 551 6.01 26.88 32.15
CA CYS A 551 7.45 26.97 32.08
C CYS A 551 7.99 26.74 30.67
N PRO A 552 9.03 27.47 30.24
CA PRO A 552 9.77 27.17 29.03
C PRO A 552 10.43 25.78 29.12
N GLN A 553 10.83 25.21 27.98
CA GLN A 553 11.31 23.82 27.91
C GLN A 553 12.48 23.50 28.85
N ASP A 554 13.24 24.49 29.31
CA ASP A 554 14.46 24.29 30.11
C ASP A 554 14.26 24.47 31.62
N TYR A 555 13.05 24.82 32.08
CA TYR A 555 12.80 25.13 33.49
C TYR A 555 11.60 24.36 34.07
N VAL A 556 11.71 23.97 35.34
CA VAL A 556 10.70 23.22 36.08
C VAL A 556 10.39 23.85 37.45
N GLY A 557 9.31 23.39 38.09
CA GLY A 557 8.80 23.89 39.36
C GLY A 557 7.61 24.84 39.21
N ASP A 558 6.85 25.04 40.29
CA ASP A 558 5.58 25.78 40.26
C ASP A 558 5.73 27.26 39.86
N LYS A 559 6.95 27.80 39.96
CA LYS A 559 7.33 29.15 39.51
C LYS A 559 8.43 29.14 38.45
N CYS A 560 8.70 27.98 37.82
CA CYS A 560 9.76 27.80 36.82
C CYS A 560 11.16 28.13 37.35
N GLN A 561 11.42 27.88 38.62
CA GLN A 561 12.63 28.33 39.32
C GLN A 561 13.83 27.37 39.21
N TYR A 562 13.63 26.13 38.76
CA TYR A 562 14.68 25.11 38.71
C TYR A 562 15.08 24.79 37.27
N ASP A 563 16.38 24.69 37.03
CA ASP A 563 16.97 24.14 35.80
C ASP A 563 17.61 22.78 36.15
N PRO A 564 16.98 21.66 35.77
CA PRO A 564 17.49 20.31 36.04
C PRO A 564 18.83 20.00 35.36
N CYS A 565 19.20 20.74 34.31
CA CYS A 565 20.42 20.54 33.55
C CYS A 565 21.60 21.42 34.00
N ARG A 566 21.36 22.40 34.88
CA ARG A 566 22.36 23.36 35.36
C ARG A 566 23.62 22.71 35.93
N SER A 567 23.50 21.55 36.57
CA SER A 567 24.63 20.82 37.17
C SER A 567 25.37 19.91 36.19
N ASN A 568 25.05 19.94 34.90
CA ASN A 568 25.58 19.03 33.88
C ASN A 568 25.58 17.55 34.32
N PRO A 569 24.40 16.99 34.66
CA PRO A 569 24.30 15.61 35.18
C PRO A 569 24.68 14.54 34.14
N CYS A 570 24.81 14.90 32.86
CA CYS A 570 25.16 14.01 31.77
C CYS A 570 26.68 13.96 31.58
N LEU A 571 27.28 12.82 31.85
CA LEU A 571 28.72 12.57 31.68
C LEU A 571 29.05 12.22 30.22
N ASN A 572 30.35 12.11 29.89
CA ASN A 572 30.84 11.67 28.59
C ASN A 572 30.25 12.44 27.38
N ASN A 573 30.15 13.76 27.51
CA ASN A 573 29.56 14.67 26.52
C ASN A 573 28.10 14.34 26.15
N GLY A 574 27.36 13.69 27.05
CA GLY A 574 25.92 13.50 26.89
C GLY A 574 25.19 14.84 26.91
N LYS A 575 24.21 15.02 26.01
CA LYS A 575 23.39 16.24 25.99
C LYS A 575 22.26 16.11 27.01
N CYS A 576 22.19 17.04 27.95
CA CYS A 576 21.09 17.11 28.91
C CYS A 576 19.86 17.74 28.26
N LYS A 577 18.70 17.10 28.44
CA LYS A 577 17.39 17.65 28.10
C LYS A 577 16.45 17.53 29.28
N VAL A 578 15.61 18.52 29.49
CA VAL A 578 14.56 18.45 30.50
C VAL A 578 13.41 17.59 29.95
N GLU A 579 13.02 16.55 30.70
CA GLU A 579 11.88 15.67 30.38
C GLU A 579 10.89 15.71 31.55
N GLY A 580 9.78 16.43 31.36
CA GLY A 580 8.77 16.62 32.40
C GLY A 580 9.28 17.43 33.60
N LYS A 581 9.36 16.80 34.79
CA LYS A 581 9.91 17.40 36.02
C LYS A 581 11.37 17.03 36.29
N ASN A 582 12.00 16.24 35.40
CA ASN A 582 13.35 15.69 35.57
C ASN A 582 14.25 16.02 34.37
N PHE A 583 15.50 15.57 34.41
CA PHE A 583 16.42 15.59 33.27
C PHE A 583 16.55 14.20 32.64
N LYS A 584 16.90 14.18 31.35
CA LYS A 584 17.27 13.00 30.58
C LYS A 584 18.55 13.29 29.82
N CYS A 585 19.48 12.36 29.88
CA CYS A 585 20.72 12.44 29.14
C CYS A 585 20.61 11.72 27.80
N GLU A 586 20.89 12.43 26.72
CA GLU A 586 21.13 11.85 25.41
C GLU A 586 22.61 11.49 25.30
N CYS A 587 22.90 10.21 25.48
CA CYS A 587 24.27 9.72 25.50
C CYS A 587 24.84 9.62 24.09
N THR A 588 26.08 10.07 23.95
CA THR A 588 26.85 9.87 22.73
C THR A 588 27.37 8.43 22.75
N LEU A 589 27.21 7.68 21.67
CA LEU A 589 27.82 6.34 21.57
C LEU A 589 29.34 6.46 21.78
N PRO A 590 29.96 5.52 22.51
CA PRO A 590 29.43 4.23 22.98
C PRO A 590 28.84 4.23 24.41
N TYR A 591 28.47 5.38 24.98
CA TYR A 591 27.99 5.47 26.36
C TYR A 591 26.47 5.30 26.48
N THR A 592 26.02 4.80 27.63
CA THR A 592 24.62 4.49 27.95
C THR A 592 24.31 4.75 29.43
N GLY A 593 23.06 4.50 29.83
CA GLY A 593 22.58 4.73 31.19
C GLY A 593 22.05 6.15 31.45
N PRO A 594 21.42 6.38 32.61
CA PRO A 594 20.69 7.63 32.90
C PRO A 594 21.57 8.88 32.96
N THR A 595 22.86 8.73 33.24
CA THR A 595 23.86 9.81 33.28
C THR A 595 24.97 9.63 32.26
N CYS A 596 24.82 8.72 31.30
CA CYS A 596 25.84 8.39 30.29
C CYS A 596 27.18 7.95 30.87
N LYS A 597 27.18 7.33 32.05
CA LYS A 597 28.39 6.88 32.74
C LYS A 597 28.90 5.56 32.19
N ASP A 598 28.00 4.63 31.92
CA ASP A 598 28.32 3.26 31.58
C ASP A 598 28.59 3.14 30.08
N ASP A 599 29.45 2.22 29.66
CA ASP A 599 29.60 1.91 28.25
C ASP A 599 28.58 0.85 27.80
N ILE A 600 28.29 0.83 26.50
CA ILE A 600 27.32 -0.07 25.91
C ILE A 600 27.73 -1.55 26.06
N CYS A 601 29.01 -1.87 26.23
CA CYS A 601 29.48 -3.25 26.40
C CYS A 601 29.35 -3.77 27.84
N THR A 602 29.11 -2.89 28.83
CA THR A 602 28.95 -3.26 30.25
C THR A 602 27.80 -4.26 30.46
N MET A 603 26.74 -4.18 29.64
CA MET A 603 25.60 -5.12 29.65
C MET A 603 25.69 -6.20 28.55
N ASN A 604 26.78 -6.23 27.78
CA ASN A 604 27.01 -7.05 26.59
C ASN A 604 25.79 -7.20 25.64
N PRO A 605 25.60 -6.29 24.67
CA PRO A 605 24.45 -6.29 23.76
C PRO A 605 24.49 -7.40 22.69
N CYS A 606 25.57 -8.17 22.61
CA CYS A 606 25.75 -9.20 21.61
C CYS A 606 25.00 -10.49 21.99
N LEU A 607 24.16 -10.96 21.08
CA LEU A 607 23.36 -12.18 21.21
C LEU A 607 24.21 -13.43 20.91
N ASN A 608 23.64 -14.61 21.18
CA ASN A 608 24.22 -15.91 20.82
C ASN A 608 25.67 -16.14 21.26
N GLY A 609 26.04 -15.59 22.42
CA GLY A 609 27.38 -15.70 23.00
C GLY A 609 28.44 -14.85 22.29
N GLY A 610 28.03 -13.84 21.52
CA GLY A 610 28.93 -12.85 20.93
C GLY A 610 29.65 -12.02 21.99
N THR A 611 30.86 -11.56 21.68
CA THR A 611 31.65 -10.70 22.56
C THR A 611 31.60 -9.25 22.09
N CYS A 612 31.13 -8.33 22.95
CA CYS A 612 31.13 -6.90 22.66
C CYS A 612 32.53 -6.30 22.82
N LYS A 613 32.96 -5.50 21.85
CA LYS A 613 34.12 -4.63 21.95
C LYS A 613 33.78 -3.23 21.47
N ILE A 614 34.25 -2.22 22.20
CA ILE A 614 34.17 -0.82 21.77
C ILE A 614 35.16 -0.62 20.63
N ASN A 615 34.70 -0.03 19.52
CA ASN A 615 35.49 0.30 18.35
C ASN A 615 35.29 1.79 18.01
N GLY A 616 36.17 2.62 18.57
CA GLY A 616 36.11 4.08 18.44
C GLY A 616 34.82 4.67 19.04
N THR A 617 33.99 5.27 18.18
CA THR A 617 32.68 5.86 18.53
C THR A 617 31.52 4.86 18.46
N SER A 618 31.80 3.59 18.17
CA SER A 618 30.81 2.52 18.01
C SER A 618 31.17 1.30 18.85
N PHE A 619 30.33 0.27 18.81
CA PHE A 619 30.67 -1.05 19.33
C PHE A 619 30.52 -2.08 18.22
N GLN A 620 31.25 -3.18 18.35
CA GLN A 620 31.22 -4.29 17.42
C GLN A 620 31.08 -5.60 18.21
N CYS A 621 30.12 -6.41 17.78
CA CYS A 621 29.98 -7.77 18.28
C CYS A 621 30.86 -8.72 17.48
N LYS A 622 31.71 -9.46 18.18
CA LYS A 622 32.41 -10.60 17.59
C LYS A 622 31.52 -11.84 17.73
N CYS A 623 30.95 -12.28 16.62
CA CYS A 623 30.01 -13.39 16.60
C CYS A 623 30.70 -14.75 16.61
N LYS A 624 30.07 -15.71 17.29
CA LYS A 624 30.48 -17.11 17.29
C LYS A 624 29.78 -17.82 16.13
N THR A 625 30.48 -18.63 15.35
CA THR A 625 29.88 -19.43 14.26
C THR A 625 28.81 -20.38 14.83
N PRO A 626 27.63 -20.53 14.19
CA PRO A 626 27.24 -20.05 12.85
C PRO A 626 26.45 -18.73 12.87
N TYR A 627 26.73 -17.81 13.80
CA TYR A 627 26.01 -16.54 13.89
C TYR A 627 26.72 -15.37 13.18
N SER A 628 25.94 -14.50 12.54
CA SER A 628 26.35 -13.24 11.91
C SER A 628 25.41 -12.10 12.30
N GLY A 629 25.57 -10.93 11.70
CA GLY A 629 24.80 -9.73 12.04
C GLY A 629 25.54 -8.80 13.02
N LYS A 630 24.99 -7.60 13.24
CA LYS A 630 25.65 -6.58 14.07
C LYS A 630 25.62 -6.93 15.56
N LEU A 631 24.61 -7.70 15.97
CA LEU A 631 24.41 -8.20 17.33
C LEU A 631 24.53 -9.73 17.39
N CYS A 632 25.01 -10.39 16.34
CA CYS A 632 25.08 -11.86 16.25
C CYS A 632 23.72 -12.56 16.25
N GLU A 633 22.70 -11.87 15.74
CA GLU A 633 21.30 -12.27 15.68
C GLU A 633 20.99 -13.19 14.49
N GLU A 634 21.79 -13.11 13.42
CA GLU A 634 21.55 -13.86 12.21
C GLU A 634 22.20 -15.24 12.31
N VAL A 635 21.55 -16.27 11.77
CA VAL A 635 22.16 -17.59 11.57
C VAL A 635 22.62 -17.66 10.12
N ILE A 636 23.89 -17.97 9.89
CA ILE A 636 24.44 -18.20 8.56
C ILE A 636 23.88 -19.55 8.06
N ASP A 637 22.92 -19.51 7.15
CA ASP A 637 22.50 -20.70 6.40
C ASP A 637 23.46 -20.95 5.23
N ILE A 638 24.45 -21.79 5.49
CA ILE A 638 25.52 -22.12 4.55
C ILE A 638 25.00 -22.98 3.37
N CYS A 639 23.81 -23.60 3.47
CA CYS A 639 23.21 -24.42 2.41
C CYS A 639 22.14 -23.69 1.57
N SER A 640 21.68 -22.50 1.98
CA SER A 640 20.62 -21.73 1.29
C SER A 640 20.92 -21.42 -0.20
N LYS A 641 22.19 -21.34 -0.60
CA LYS A 641 22.60 -21.13 -2.01
C LYS A 641 23.04 -22.42 -2.72
N ASN A 642 22.90 -23.56 -2.07
CA ASN A 642 23.44 -24.87 -2.45
C ASN A 642 24.89 -24.80 -2.99
N PRO A 643 25.92 -24.83 -2.13
CA PRO A 643 27.33 -24.78 -2.56
C PRO A 643 27.82 -26.03 -3.31
N CYS A 644 26.94 -27.02 -3.54
CA CYS A 644 27.25 -28.26 -4.23
C CYS A 644 26.95 -28.14 -5.73
N GLU A 645 27.94 -28.49 -6.55
CA GLU A 645 27.87 -28.52 -8.01
C GLU A 645 27.25 -29.84 -8.51
N ASN A 646 27.00 -29.94 -9.83
CA ASN A 646 26.49 -31.14 -10.51
C ASN A 646 25.22 -31.77 -9.87
N GLY A 647 24.36 -30.93 -9.27
CA GLY A 647 23.12 -31.37 -8.64
C GLY A 647 23.29 -32.10 -7.31
N GLY A 648 24.45 -31.94 -6.65
CA GLY A 648 24.68 -32.43 -5.29
C GLY A 648 23.74 -31.79 -4.26
N ILE A 649 23.45 -32.53 -3.18
CA ILE A 649 22.55 -32.11 -2.11
C ILE A 649 23.39 -31.62 -0.92
N CYS A 650 23.31 -30.33 -0.57
CA CYS A 650 23.95 -29.78 0.62
C CYS A 650 23.23 -30.24 1.90
N ARG A 651 23.97 -30.82 2.85
CA ARG A 651 23.51 -31.11 4.21
C ARG A 651 24.46 -30.52 5.24
N LEU A 652 23.93 -30.05 6.36
CA LEU A 652 24.73 -29.57 7.47
C LEU A 652 25.18 -30.75 8.34
N LYS A 653 26.49 -30.91 8.50
CA LYS A 653 27.09 -31.86 9.45
C LYS A 653 28.10 -31.10 10.31
N ASP A 654 27.94 -31.15 11.63
CA ASP A 654 28.78 -30.44 12.60
C ASP A 654 28.92 -28.93 12.32
N ASN A 655 27.82 -28.26 11.94
CA ASN A 655 27.78 -26.85 11.52
C ASN A 655 28.67 -26.50 10.30
N SER A 656 29.05 -27.49 9.48
CA SER A 656 29.75 -27.30 8.20
C SER A 656 28.91 -27.83 7.02
N PRO A 657 28.94 -27.19 5.84
CA PRO A 657 28.24 -27.67 4.66
C PRO A 657 28.94 -28.92 4.11
N LYS A 658 28.20 -30.02 3.95
CA LYS A 658 28.70 -31.24 3.35
C LYS A 658 27.82 -31.60 2.16
N CYS A 659 28.45 -31.82 1.01
CA CYS A 659 27.74 -32.19 -0.21
C CYS A 659 27.59 -33.72 -0.32
N GLU A 660 26.35 -34.16 -0.51
CA GLU A 660 26.05 -35.52 -0.94
C GLU A 660 25.98 -35.55 -2.47
N CYS A 661 26.96 -36.20 -3.08
CA CYS A 661 27.10 -36.22 -4.53
C CYS A 661 26.27 -37.34 -5.16
N ARG A 662 25.65 -37.03 -6.31
CA ARG A 662 25.00 -38.02 -7.15
C ARG A 662 26.04 -38.71 -8.03
N THR A 663 25.95 -40.02 -8.19
CA THR A 663 26.83 -40.75 -9.13
C THR A 663 26.63 -40.21 -10.55
N PRO A 664 27.69 -40.05 -11.37
CA PRO A 664 29.11 -40.39 -11.14
C PRO A 664 29.98 -39.25 -10.53
N TYR A 665 29.38 -38.23 -9.91
CA TYR A 665 30.10 -37.07 -9.37
C TYR A 665 30.62 -37.29 -7.93
N PHE A 666 31.75 -36.69 -7.60
CA PHE A 666 32.41 -36.72 -6.30
C PHE A 666 33.24 -35.45 -6.04
N GLY A 667 33.87 -35.37 -4.86
CA GLY A 667 34.54 -34.16 -4.37
C GLY A 667 33.74 -33.46 -3.27
N ASP A 668 34.37 -32.54 -2.54
CA ASP A 668 33.73 -31.87 -1.39
C ASP A 668 32.54 -31.00 -1.81
N LYS A 669 32.50 -30.58 -3.08
CA LYS A 669 31.39 -29.85 -3.69
C LYS A 669 30.75 -30.61 -4.85
N CYS A 670 31.05 -31.90 -5.04
CA CYS A 670 30.57 -32.69 -6.19
C CYS A 670 31.02 -32.12 -7.55
N GLU A 671 32.13 -31.39 -7.57
CA GLU A 671 32.67 -30.71 -8.74
C GLU A 671 33.42 -31.63 -9.71
N LYS A 672 33.77 -32.84 -9.25
CA LYS A 672 34.52 -33.82 -10.04
C LYS A 672 33.61 -34.94 -10.50
N ASP A 673 33.95 -35.52 -11.63
CA ASP A 673 33.42 -36.78 -12.14
C ASP A 673 34.55 -37.78 -12.40
N SER A 674 34.20 -39.01 -12.73
CA SER A 674 35.18 -40.08 -12.97
C SER A 674 36.11 -39.84 -14.17
N CYS A 675 35.85 -38.83 -15.02
CA CYS A 675 36.70 -38.43 -16.13
C CYS A 675 37.53 -37.17 -15.88
N THR A 676 37.36 -36.49 -14.74
CA THR A 676 37.95 -35.18 -14.46
C THR A 676 39.49 -35.20 -14.51
N ASP A 677 40.11 -36.27 -14.02
CA ASP A 677 41.58 -36.44 -14.06
C ASP A 677 42.05 -37.29 -15.26
N ASN A 678 41.15 -37.59 -16.21
CA ASN A 678 41.32 -38.48 -17.35
C ASN A 678 42.07 -39.80 -17.02
N PRO A 679 41.35 -40.82 -16.48
CA PRO A 679 41.95 -42.11 -16.13
C PRO A 679 42.53 -42.89 -17.33
N CYS A 680 42.17 -42.53 -18.56
CA CYS A 680 42.59 -43.20 -19.78
C CYS A 680 44.06 -42.89 -20.12
N LYS A 681 44.88 -43.93 -20.23
CA LYS A 681 46.29 -43.85 -20.59
C LYS A 681 46.48 -43.84 -22.12
N ASN A 682 47.71 -43.58 -22.55
CA ASN A 682 48.12 -43.63 -23.96
C ASN A 682 47.28 -42.75 -24.91
N GLY A 683 46.80 -41.62 -24.40
CA GLY A 683 46.00 -40.66 -25.16
C GLY A 683 44.58 -41.12 -25.50
N GLY A 684 44.04 -42.11 -24.76
CA GLY A 684 42.63 -42.49 -24.82
C GLY A 684 41.71 -41.36 -24.33
N THR A 685 40.46 -41.38 -24.81
CA THR A 685 39.45 -40.37 -24.46
C THR A 685 38.47 -40.95 -23.44
N CYS A 686 38.36 -40.31 -22.26
CA CYS A 686 37.40 -40.70 -21.24
C CYS A 686 35.99 -40.20 -21.58
N SER A 687 35.00 -41.05 -21.36
CA SER A 687 33.58 -40.71 -21.46
C SER A 687 32.81 -41.30 -20.28
N LEU A 688 31.86 -40.55 -19.72
CA LEU A 688 30.99 -41.05 -18.67
C LEU A 688 30.03 -42.11 -19.25
N PHE A 689 29.91 -43.25 -18.59
CA PHE A 689 29.06 -44.36 -19.03
C PHE A 689 28.40 -45.03 -17.82
N GLY A 690 27.09 -44.82 -17.66
CA GLY A 690 26.34 -45.26 -16.48
C GLY A 690 26.80 -44.53 -15.20
N ASP A 691 26.97 -45.28 -14.11
CA ASP A 691 27.50 -44.80 -12.82
C ASP A 691 29.05 -44.78 -12.78
N SER A 692 29.73 -44.97 -13.92
CA SER A 692 31.19 -45.06 -14.03
C SER A 692 31.71 -44.33 -15.28
N PHE A 693 32.96 -44.57 -15.65
CA PHE A 693 33.58 -44.07 -16.88
C PHE A 693 33.98 -45.21 -17.82
N LYS A 694 34.13 -44.89 -19.10
CA LYS A 694 34.67 -45.77 -20.13
C LYS A 694 35.73 -45.05 -20.94
N CYS A 695 36.87 -45.71 -21.14
CA CYS A 695 37.95 -45.22 -21.98
C CYS A 695 37.79 -45.68 -23.42
N ASN A 696 37.86 -44.73 -24.35
CA ASN A 696 37.97 -44.99 -25.78
C ASN A 696 39.44 -44.97 -26.16
N CYS A 697 40.02 -46.15 -26.37
CA CYS A 697 41.44 -46.32 -26.67
C CYS A 697 41.74 -45.96 -28.12
N LYS A 698 42.87 -45.27 -28.35
CA LYS A 698 43.42 -45.04 -29.69
C LYS A 698 43.90 -46.36 -30.29
N GLU A 699 43.90 -46.46 -31.62
CA GLU A 699 44.43 -47.63 -32.32
C GLU A 699 45.82 -47.99 -31.78
N GLN A 700 46.04 -49.27 -31.45
CA GLN A 700 47.22 -49.87 -30.81
C GLN A 700 47.18 -50.07 -29.28
N PHE A 701 46.19 -49.54 -28.55
CA PHE A 701 46.08 -49.71 -27.09
C PHE A 701 44.77 -50.40 -26.68
N GLY A 702 44.80 -51.18 -25.60
CA GLY A 702 43.66 -51.91 -25.02
C GLY A 702 43.67 -51.91 -23.49
N GLY A 703 42.72 -52.62 -22.87
CA GLY A 703 42.47 -52.56 -21.42
C GLY A 703 41.44 -51.50 -21.03
N ASP A 704 40.88 -51.60 -19.82
CA ASP A 704 39.77 -50.75 -19.36
C ASP A 704 40.18 -49.27 -19.22
N ASN A 705 41.47 -49.00 -19.02
CA ASN A 705 42.07 -47.66 -18.99
C ASN A 705 43.06 -47.42 -20.14
N CYS A 706 43.01 -48.22 -21.22
CA CYS A 706 43.94 -48.12 -22.37
C CYS A 706 45.42 -48.29 -22.00
N GLU A 707 45.71 -49.01 -20.91
CA GLU A 707 47.04 -49.22 -20.36
C GLU A 707 47.82 -50.36 -21.05
N GLN A 708 47.13 -51.26 -21.74
CA GLN A 708 47.75 -52.39 -22.39
C GLN A 708 48.22 -52.03 -23.81
N ASP A 709 49.50 -52.28 -24.07
CA ASP A 709 50.05 -52.45 -25.41
C ASP A 709 50.34 -53.95 -25.62
N PRO A 710 49.49 -54.70 -26.34
CA PRO A 710 49.66 -56.14 -26.51
C PRO A 710 50.86 -56.56 -27.39
N CYS A 711 51.57 -55.63 -28.05
CA CYS A 711 52.65 -55.96 -29.00
C CYS A 711 54.06 -55.53 -28.53
N THR A 712 54.25 -55.03 -27.30
CA THR A 712 55.53 -54.46 -26.83
C THR A 712 56.73 -55.43 -26.84
N LYS A 713 56.50 -56.75 -26.94
CA LYS A 713 57.57 -57.77 -27.09
C LYS A 713 57.45 -58.66 -28.34
N ASN A 714 56.58 -58.29 -29.29
CA ASN A 714 56.20 -59.08 -30.48
C ASN A 714 56.05 -60.61 -30.22
N PRO A 715 54.86 -61.09 -29.82
CA PRO A 715 54.63 -62.50 -29.46
C PRO A 715 54.60 -63.48 -30.66
N CYS A 716 54.93 -63.02 -31.86
CA CYS A 716 54.91 -63.80 -33.10
C CYS A 716 56.29 -64.42 -33.38
N GLU A 717 56.31 -65.72 -33.67
CA GLU A 717 57.51 -66.49 -33.97
C GLU A 717 57.87 -66.42 -35.48
N ASN A 718 59.05 -66.91 -35.87
CA ASN A 718 59.53 -67.00 -37.26
C ASN A 718 59.44 -65.67 -38.07
N GLY A 719 59.69 -64.54 -37.40
CA GLY A 719 59.67 -63.21 -38.01
C GLY A 719 58.27 -62.69 -38.35
N GLY A 720 57.21 -63.28 -37.77
CA GLY A 720 55.84 -62.78 -37.89
C GLY A 720 55.67 -61.38 -37.30
N THR A 721 54.74 -60.61 -37.89
CA THR A 721 54.43 -59.25 -37.43
C THR A 721 53.12 -59.25 -36.61
N CYS A 722 53.18 -58.79 -35.36
CA CYS A 722 52.01 -58.58 -34.50
C CYS A 722 51.20 -57.38 -34.99
N ARG A 723 49.90 -57.58 -35.27
CA ARG A 723 48.94 -56.49 -35.52
C ARG A 723 47.60 -56.81 -34.86
N LEU A 724 46.85 -55.79 -34.47
CA LEU A 724 45.54 -55.94 -33.84
C LEU A 724 44.44 -56.06 -34.90
N LYS A 725 43.49 -56.98 -34.68
CA LYS A 725 42.20 -57.02 -35.39
C LYS A 725 41.09 -57.01 -34.34
N GLY A 726 40.49 -55.85 -34.10
CA GLY A 726 39.57 -55.62 -32.98
C GLY A 726 40.30 -55.68 -31.63
N ASN A 727 39.70 -56.33 -30.63
CA ASN A 727 40.27 -56.52 -29.28
C ASN A 727 41.14 -57.79 -29.13
N SER A 728 41.55 -58.43 -30.24
CA SER A 728 42.37 -59.67 -30.21
C SER A 728 43.69 -59.51 -30.98
N THR A 729 44.76 -60.11 -30.46
CA THR A 729 46.09 -60.14 -31.10
C THR A 729 46.11 -61.13 -32.26
N LYS A 730 46.60 -60.70 -33.42
CA LYS A 730 46.75 -61.58 -34.60
C LYS A 730 48.15 -61.46 -35.19
N CYS A 731 48.85 -62.60 -35.28
CA CYS A 731 50.14 -62.66 -35.95
C CYS A 731 49.95 -62.80 -37.46
N PHE A 732 50.62 -61.94 -38.22
CA PHE A 732 50.70 -62.03 -39.68
C PHE A 732 52.02 -62.72 -40.02
N CYS A 733 51.91 -63.94 -40.51
CA CYS A 733 53.05 -64.80 -40.75
C CYS A 733 53.71 -64.47 -42.07
N LYS A 734 55.05 -64.40 -42.06
CA LYS A 734 55.84 -64.34 -43.29
C LYS A 734 55.73 -65.69 -43.99
N THR A 735 55.48 -65.71 -45.29
CA THR A 735 55.46 -66.95 -46.08
C THR A 735 56.81 -67.67 -45.92
N PRO A 736 56.83 -69.01 -45.76
CA PRO A 736 55.70 -69.96 -45.81
C PRO A 736 55.12 -70.36 -44.43
N TYR A 737 55.45 -69.65 -43.34
CA TYR A 737 55.03 -70.00 -41.98
C TYR A 737 53.54 -69.71 -41.72
N PHE A 738 52.90 -70.46 -40.82
CA PHE A 738 51.48 -70.31 -40.47
C PHE A 738 51.17 -70.71 -39.01
N GLY A 739 49.92 -70.52 -38.59
CA GLY A 739 49.45 -70.72 -37.21
C GLY A 739 49.30 -69.40 -36.43
N ASP A 740 48.59 -69.44 -35.30
CA ASP A 740 48.17 -68.22 -34.59
C ASP A 740 49.32 -67.36 -34.05
N LYS A 741 50.51 -67.95 -33.88
CA LYS A 741 51.76 -67.26 -33.53
C LYS A 741 52.85 -67.44 -34.60
N CYS A 742 52.52 -67.92 -35.79
CA CYS A 742 53.48 -68.21 -36.88
C CYS A 742 54.52 -69.27 -36.55
N GLN A 743 54.19 -70.18 -35.63
CA GLN A 743 55.08 -71.19 -35.10
C GLN A 743 55.19 -72.45 -35.97
N LYS A 744 54.35 -72.61 -37.00
CA LYS A 744 54.34 -73.81 -37.85
C LYS A 744 54.96 -73.50 -39.21
N ASP A 745 55.76 -74.43 -39.72
CA ASP A 745 56.19 -74.43 -41.12
C ASP A 745 55.50 -75.58 -41.90
N PRO A 746 55.40 -75.50 -43.24
CA PRO A 746 54.72 -76.54 -44.02
C PRO A 746 55.42 -77.89 -44.07
N CYS A 747 56.69 -78.00 -43.69
CA CYS A 747 57.46 -79.24 -43.65
C CYS A 747 57.41 -79.95 -42.29
N THR A 748 56.83 -79.34 -41.23
CA THR A 748 56.81 -79.89 -39.86
C THR A 748 56.24 -81.33 -39.78
N ASN A 749 55.37 -81.74 -40.70
CA ASN A 749 54.81 -83.11 -40.78
C ASN A 749 55.15 -83.86 -42.08
N ASN A 750 56.19 -83.42 -42.80
CA ASN A 750 56.59 -83.90 -44.14
C ASN A 750 55.41 -84.20 -45.09
N PRO A 751 54.89 -83.18 -45.81
CA PRO A 751 53.77 -83.32 -46.75
C PRO A 751 54.07 -84.17 -47.99
N CYS A 752 55.34 -84.52 -48.24
CA CYS A 752 55.78 -85.28 -49.40
C CYS A 752 55.42 -86.77 -49.25
N LYS A 753 54.77 -87.32 -50.26
CA LYS A 753 54.36 -88.73 -50.32
C LYS A 753 55.51 -89.60 -50.84
N ASN A 754 55.34 -90.92 -50.74
CA ASN A 754 56.27 -91.92 -51.28
C ASN A 754 57.73 -91.76 -50.83
N GLY A 755 57.92 -91.28 -49.59
CA GLY A 755 59.24 -91.12 -48.98
C GLY A 755 60.07 -89.96 -49.53
N GLY A 756 59.44 -88.97 -50.17
CA GLY A 756 60.08 -87.72 -50.57
C GLY A 756 60.50 -86.85 -49.38
N THR A 757 61.49 -85.99 -49.62
CA THR A 757 62.04 -85.08 -48.61
C THR A 757 61.47 -83.68 -48.81
N CYS A 758 60.92 -83.08 -47.74
CA CYS A 758 60.40 -81.71 -47.77
C CYS A 758 61.51 -80.70 -47.48
N SER A 759 61.63 -79.69 -48.32
CA SER A 759 62.50 -78.52 -48.15
C SER A 759 61.67 -77.22 -48.25
N LEU A 760 62.02 -76.19 -47.48
CA LEU A 760 61.32 -74.90 -47.53
C LEU A 760 61.93 -74.03 -48.65
N ASN A 761 61.05 -73.36 -49.40
CA ASN A 761 61.39 -72.34 -50.40
C ASN A 761 60.81 -70.97 -49.99
N ASP A 762 61.21 -69.89 -50.68
CA ASP A 762 60.85 -68.51 -50.30
C ASP A 762 59.34 -68.23 -50.16
N ASP A 763 58.48 -68.96 -50.88
CA ASP A 763 57.02 -68.78 -50.85
C ASP A 763 56.20 -70.03 -50.46
N SER A 764 56.82 -71.21 -50.32
CA SER A 764 56.12 -72.49 -50.08
C SER A 764 57.09 -73.58 -49.57
N PHE A 765 56.72 -74.85 -49.69
CA PHE A 765 57.60 -76.01 -49.55
C PHE A 765 57.77 -76.73 -50.89
N LYS A 766 58.89 -77.43 -51.05
CA LYS A 766 59.22 -78.28 -52.19
C LYS A 766 59.42 -79.71 -51.71
N CYS A 767 58.90 -80.66 -52.49
CA CYS A 767 59.17 -82.07 -52.27
C CYS A 767 60.23 -82.55 -53.26
N ASP A 768 61.33 -83.07 -52.72
CA ASP A 768 62.35 -83.76 -53.51
C ASP A 768 61.97 -85.25 -53.58
N CYS A 769 61.51 -85.67 -54.75
CA CYS A 769 60.98 -87.00 -54.99
C CYS A 769 62.09 -88.04 -55.20
N LYS A 770 61.88 -89.24 -54.68
CA LYS A 770 62.73 -90.41 -54.98
C LYS A 770 62.45 -90.92 -56.39
N GLU A 771 63.41 -91.63 -56.98
CA GLU A 771 63.34 -92.14 -58.35
C GLU A 771 61.98 -92.79 -58.67
N ASN A 772 61.40 -92.42 -59.82
CA ASN A 772 60.13 -92.88 -60.38
C ASN A 772 58.83 -92.25 -59.82
N PHE A 773 58.91 -91.24 -58.94
CA PHE A 773 57.76 -90.44 -58.51
C PHE A 773 57.85 -88.99 -59.00
N ILE A 774 56.71 -88.41 -59.41
CA ILE A 774 56.57 -87.03 -59.90
C ILE A 774 55.32 -86.36 -59.28
N GLY A 775 55.20 -85.04 -59.47
CA GLY A 775 54.15 -84.22 -58.85
C GLY A 775 54.70 -83.38 -57.70
N ASP A 776 53.99 -82.31 -57.35
CA ASP A 776 54.46 -81.30 -56.39
C ASP A 776 54.59 -81.84 -54.95
N LYS A 777 53.97 -82.99 -54.66
CA LYS A 777 54.07 -83.74 -53.40
C LYS A 777 54.56 -85.18 -53.61
N CYS A 778 55.15 -85.50 -54.76
CA CYS A 778 55.60 -86.86 -55.13
C CYS A 778 54.48 -87.90 -55.16
N GLU A 779 53.27 -87.49 -55.51
CA GLU A 779 52.05 -88.30 -55.45
C GLU A 779 51.82 -89.21 -56.67
N PHE A 780 52.51 -88.98 -57.80
CA PHE A 780 52.29 -89.72 -59.04
C PHE A 780 53.46 -90.66 -59.38
N ASP A 781 53.16 -91.85 -59.88
CA ASP A 781 54.12 -92.86 -60.35
C ASP A 781 54.24 -92.79 -61.89
N LEU A 782 55.48 -92.76 -62.41
CA LEU A 782 55.80 -92.65 -63.83
C LEU A 782 55.43 -93.89 -64.68
N LYS A 783 54.84 -94.95 -64.11
CA LYS A 783 54.47 -96.19 -64.84
C LYS A 783 53.07 -96.22 -65.47
N ILE A 784 52.30 -95.13 -65.47
CA ILE A 784 51.01 -95.05 -66.17
C ILE A 784 51.04 -93.85 -67.12
N SER A 785 51.38 -94.14 -68.37
CA SER A 785 51.76 -93.20 -69.42
C SER A 785 50.58 -92.62 -70.21
N THR A 786 50.78 -91.37 -70.67
CA THR A 786 50.40 -90.82 -72.00
C THR A 786 48.92 -90.71 -72.41
N ILE A 787 48.43 -89.46 -72.55
CA ILE A 787 48.05 -88.81 -73.82
C ILE A 787 48.13 -87.29 -73.63
N MET A 788 48.77 -86.61 -74.58
CA MET A 788 49.12 -85.18 -74.61
C MET A 788 48.07 -84.32 -75.35
N MET A 789 47.86 -83.12 -74.79
CA MET A 789 47.80 -81.78 -75.40
C MET A 789 47.00 -81.49 -76.69
N SER A 790 46.07 -80.53 -76.54
CA SER A 790 45.82 -79.35 -77.42
C SER A 790 44.63 -78.58 -76.82
N THR A 791 44.45 -77.25 -76.77
CA THR A 791 45.10 -76.05 -77.30
C THR A 791 44.40 -74.84 -76.63
N GLU A 792 45.16 -73.78 -76.36
CA GLU A 792 44.85 -72.34 -76.41
C GLU A 792 43.54 -71.68 -75.88
N THR A 793 43.78 -70.76 -74.93
CA THR A 793 43.35 -69.34 -74.80
C THR A 793 41.87 -68.90 -74.75
N SER A 794 41.57 -68.29 -73.58
CA SER A 794 41.04 -66.93 -73.36
C SER A 794 39.60 -66.54 -73.75
N THR A 795 39.03 -65.77 -72.82
CA THR A 795 37.94 -64.78 -72.91
C THR A 795 36.47 -65.21 -72.71
N GLN A 796 35.91 -64.53 -71.69
CA GLN A 796 34.59 -63.91 -71.58
C GLN A 796 33.29 -64.74 -71.56
N LYS A 797 32.52 -64.42 -70.49
CA LYS A 797 31.04 -64.31 -70.42
C LYS A 797 30.30 -65.67 -70.54
N THR A 798 29.24 -65.98 -69.79
CA THR A 798 28.14 -65.15 -69.27
C THR A 798 27.24 -66.04 -68.38
N THR A 799 26.33 -65.40 -67.62
CA THR A 799 24.98 -65.87 -67.20
C THR A 799 24.91 -67.04 -66.19
N THR A 800 24.09 -67.09 -65.13
CA THR A 800 22.78 -66.48 -64.76
C THR A 800 22.51 -66.90 -63.28
N ILE A 801 22.23 -65.99 -62.31
CA ILE A 801 20.92 -65.62 -61.69
C ILE A 801 20.11 -66.84 -61.14
N PRO A 802 19.52 -66.89 -59.90
CA PRO A 802 18.84 -65.79 -59.16
C PRO A 802 18.95 -65.67 -57.61
N SER A 803 18.46 -64.50 -57.15
CA SER A 803 17.75 -64.13 -55.89
C SER A 803 18.49 -64.17 -54.54
N THR A 804 18.64 -62.99 -53.89
CA THR A 804 17.69 -62.47 -52.87
C THR A 804 18.09 -61.09 -52.30
N VAL A 805 17.12 -60.16 -52.38
CA VAL A 805 16.77 -59.05 -51.46
C VAL A 805 17.82 -57.97 -51.12
N TYR A 806 17.56 -56.78 -51.66
CA TYR A 806 18.16 -55.47 -51.34
C TYR A 806 17.45 -54.87 -50.10
N ASP A 807 18.20 -54.36 -49.12
CA ASP A 807 17.64 -53.50 -48.07
C ASP A 807 17.86 -52.03 -48.48
N MET A 808 16.78 -51.22 -48.53
CA MET A 808 16.76 -49.87 -49.13
C MET A 808 16.83 -48.73 -48.10
N CYS A 809 17.07 -49.02 -46.81
CA CYS A 809 17.44 -48.00 -45.81
C CYS A 809 18.85 -48.29 -45.25
N GLU A 810 19.89 -48.08 -46.06
CA GLU A 810 21.27 -47.87 -45.58
C GLU A 810 21.52 -46.38 -45.27
N ASP A 811 22.44 -46.11 -44.33
CA ASP A 811 22.59 -44.84 -43.63
C ASP A 811 22.85 -43.63 -44.54
N GLY A 812 22.02 -42.59 -44.39
CA GLY A 812 22.24 -41.25 -44.96
C GLY A 812 21.12 -40.66 -45.81
N LEU A 813 19.97 -41.34 -45.99
CA LEU A 813 18.87 -40.83 -46.84
C LEU A 813 17.92 -39.83 -46.15
N CYS A 814 17.78 -39.86 -44.81
CA CYS A 814 17.03 -38.87 -44.02
C CYS A 814 17.98 -38.20 -43.01
N ILE A 815 18.09 -36.87 -43.02
CA ILE A 815 19.14 -36.14 -42.31
C ILE A 815 18.74 -35.87 -40.84
N HIS A 816 17.54 -35.32 -40.63
CA HIS A 816 16.94 -35.07 -39.30
C HIS A 816 15.56 -35.74 -39.20
N GLY A 817 15.55 -37.06 -39.36
CA GLY A 817 14.34 -37.87 -39.32
C GLY A 817 14.62 -39.35 -39.59
N LYS A 818 13.61 -40.21 -39.40
CA LYS A 818 13.71 -41.67 -39.60
C LYS A 818 13.25 -42.10 -41.01
N CYS A 819 13.98 -43.04 -41.61
CA CYS A 819 13.64 -43.73 -42.87
C CYS A 819 12.58 -44.81 -42.60
N GLU A 820 11.42 -44.74 -43.27
CA GLU A 820 10.38 -45.76 -43.21
C GLU A 820 10.16 -46.37 -44.61
N VAL A 821 10.17 -47.70 -44.72
CA VAL A 821 9.92 -48.44 -45.97
C VAL A 821 8.42 -48.70 -46.11
N ILE A 822 7.84 -48.34 -47.26
CA ILE A 822 6.44 -48.57 -47.60
C ILE A 822 6.40 -49.31 -48.94
N GLY A 823 6.39 -50.65 -48.88
CA GLY A 823 6.43 -51.48 -50.09
C GLY A 823 7.81 -51.46 -50.77
N GLN A 824 7.88 -51.01 -52.03
CA GLN A 824 9.15 -50.88 -52.79
C GLN A 824 9.73 -49.45 -52.80
N TYR A 825 9.21 -48.56 -51.94
CA TYR A 825 9.62 -47.15 -51.83
C TYR A 825 9.94 -46.76 -50.37
N TYR A 826 10.69 -45.67 -50.15
CA TYR A 826 10.99 -45.12 -48.82
C TYR A 826 10.44 -43.70 -48.62
N ARG A 827 10.18 -43.32 -47.36
CA ARG A 827 9.77 -41.97 -46.94
C ARG A 827 10.55 -41.55 -45.68
N CYS A 828 10.91 -40.27 -45.58
CA CYS A 828 11.49 -39.70 -44.36
C CYS A 828 10.43 -39.07 -43.46
N ARG A 829 10.47 -39.39 -42.17
CA ARG A 829 9.64 -38.76 -41.12
C ARG A 829 10.52 -37.85 -40.27
N CYS A 830 10.30 -36.53 -40.36
CA CYS A 830 11.19 -35.52 -39.78
C CYS A 830 10.97 -35.27 -38.29
N ASP A 831 12.05 -34.94 -37.58
CA ASP A 831 12.03 -34.52 -36.17
C ASP A 831 11.47 -33.08 -36.03
N GLU A 832 10.97 -32.74 -34.84
CA GLU A 832 10.37 -31.41 -34.58
C GLU A 832 11.32 -30.26 -34.92
N GLY A 833 10.82 -29.32 -35.75
CA GLY A 833 11.59 -28.14 -36.19
C GLY A 833 12.33 -28.31 -37.53
N PHE A 834 12.16 -29.44 -38.23
CA PHE A 834 12.72 -29.69 -39.57
C PHE A 834 11.63 -30.09 -40.60
N THR A 835 11.85 -29.75 -41.87
CA THR A 835 10.96 -30.03 -43.01
C THR A 835 11.78 -30.35 -44.29
N GLY A 836 11.10 -30.74 -45.37
CA GLY A 836 11.72 -31.17 -46.63
C GLY A 836 11.64 -32.69 -46.85
N PHE A 837 11.91 -33.16 -48.08
CA PHE A 837 11.74 -34.56 -48.47
C PHE A 837 12.77 -35.51 -47.83
N ARG A 838 13.89 -34.99 -47.32
CA ARG A 838 14.92 -35.73 -46.56
C ARG A 838 15.16 -35.13 -45.17
N CYS A 839 14.26 -34.27 -44.69
CA CYS A 839 14.36 -33.58 -43.40
C CYS A 839 15.60 -32.69 -43.26
N GLU A 840 15.93 -31.97 -44.33
CA GLU A 840 17.16 -31.20 -44.48
C GLU A 840 16.98 -29.69 -44.16
N GLN A 841 15.75 -29.20 -44.03
CA GLN A 841 15.47 -27.78 -43.81
C GLN A 841 15.04 -27.49 -42.37
N LYS A 842 15.77 -26.62 -41.66
CA LYS A 842 15.40 -26.16 -40.32
C LYS A 842 14.38 -25.03 -40.40
N VAL A 843 13.26 -25.14 -39.69
CA VAL A 843 12.19 -24.13 -39.67
C VAL A 843 12.70 -22.90 -38.92
N GLN A 844 13.06 -21.83 -39.66
CA GLN A 844 13.44 -20.54 -39.06
C GLN A 844 12.17 -19.72 -38.73
N ASN A 845 12.08 -19.28 -37.47
CA ASN A 845 11.12 -18.28 -37.04
C ASN A 845 11.38 -16.95 -37.78
N ILE A 846 10.67 -16.74 -38.89
CA ILE A 846 10.42 -15.39 -39.41
C ILE A 846 9.15 -14.90 -38.72
N SER A 847 9.34 -13.90 -37.87
CA SER A 847 8.30 -12.98 -37.48
C SER A 847 7.77 -12.29 -38.74
N ASP A 848 6.56 -12.64 -39.17
CA ASP A 848 5.73 -11.71 -39.92
C ASP A 848 4.30 -11.78 -39.41
N LYS A 849 3.99 -10.83 -38.52
CA LYS A 849 2.65 -10.63 -37.95
C LYS A 849 1.77 -9.97 -39.01
N GLN A 850 1.17 -10.73 -39.94
CA GLN A 850 0.01 -10.21 -40.68
C GLN A 850 -1.00 -11.20 -41.25
N THR A 851 -0.87 -12.52 -41.08
CA THR A 851 -1.80 -13.50 -41.71
C THR A 851 -2.46 -14.50 -40.77
N VAL A 852 -2.43 -14.28 -39.45
CA VAL A 852 -3.19 -15.10 -38.47
C VAL A 852 -4.51 -14.42 -38.05
N TRP A 853 -4.59 -13.09 -38.14
CA TRP A 853 -5.81 -12.35 -37.77
C TRP A 853 -6.97 -12.54 -38.76
N GLN A 854 -6.69 -12.85 -40.03
CA GLN A 854 -7.73 -13.10 -41.05
C GLN A 854 -8.36 -14.51 -40.93
N ILE A 855 -7.62 -15.50 -40.42
CA ILE A 855 -8.10 -16.89 -40.26
C ILE A 855 -8.88 -17.05 -38.94
N ILE A 856 -8.47 -16.34 -37.88
CA ILE A 856 -9.20 -16.30 -36.61
C ILE A 856 -10.55 -15.58 -36.78
N GLN A 857 -10.61 -14.49 -37.57
CA GLN A 857 -11.89 -13.83 -37.85
C GLN A 857 -12.86 -14.69 -38.67
N ALA A 858 -12.38 -15.47 -39.66
CA ALA A 858 -13.24 -16.39 -40.41
C ALA A 858 -13.83 -17.52 -39.53
N SER A 859 -13.06 -18.01 -38.55
CA SER A 859 -13.46 -19.09 -37.65
C SER A 859 -14.45 -18.63 -36.56
N ILE A 860 -14.30 -17.39 -36.08
CA ILE A 860 -15.24 -16.76 -35.12
C ILE A 860 -16.55 -16.39 -35.82
N LEU A 861 -16.52 -15.85 -37.06
CA LEU A 861 -17.72 -15.57 -37.86
C LEU A 861 -18.50 -16.85 -38.21
N PHE A 862 -17.82 -17.95 -38.53
CA PHE A 862 -18.48 -19.24 -38.80
C PHE A 862 -19.17 -19.80 -37.54
N SER A 863 -18.54 -19.65 -36.38
CA SER A 863 -19.08 -20.07 -35.08
C SER A 863 -20.29 -19.22 -34.65
N ILE A 864 -20.28 -17.91 -34.93
CA ILE A 864 -21.38 -16.98 -34.65
C ILE A 864 -22.57 -17.24 -35.61
N LEU A 865 -22.33 -17.56 -36.89
CA LEU A 865 -23.36 -17.96 -37.86
C LEU A 865 -24.05 -19.29 -37.48
N ILE A 866 -23.31 -20.25 -36.91
CA ILE A 866 -23.88 -21.49 -36.37
C ILE A 866 -24.73 -21.22 -35.12
N LEU A 867 -24.30 -20.31 -34.23
CA LEU A 867 -25.09 -19.94 -33.05
C LEU A 867 -26.36 -19.15 -33.41
N LEU A 868 -26.30 -18.26 -34.41
CA LEU A 868 -27.46 -17.50 -34.90
C LEU A 868 -28.47 -18.38 -35.63
N SER A 869 -28.03 -19.39 -36.40
CA SER A 869 -28.91 -20.35 -37.05
C SER A 869 -29.58 -21.30 -36.05
N VAL A 870 -28.89 -21.69 -34.97
CA VAL A 870 -29.48 -22.47 -33.86
C VAL A 870 -30.50 -21.62 -33.08
N MET A 871 -30.23 -20.33 -32.83
CA MET A 871 -31.20 -19.41 -32.21
C MET A 871 -32.42 -19.14 -33.10
N LEU A 872 -32.26 -19.00 -34.42
CA LEU A 872 -33.39 -18.90 -35.37
C LEU A 872 -34.23 -20.18 -35.40
N CYS A 873 -33.59 -21.35 -35.33
CA CYS A 873 -34.27 -22.64 -35.34
C CYS A 873 -35.04 -22.91 -34.02
N ILE A 874 -34.51 -22.43 -32.89
CA ILE A 874 -35.21 -22.47 -31.59
C ILE A 874 -36.39 -21.49 -31.56
N ASN A 875 -36.28 -20.31 -32.17
CA ASN A 875 -37.41 -19.36 -32.29
C ASN A 875 -38.49 -19.82 -33.28
N LEU A 876 -38.12 -20.49 -34.38
CA LEU A 876 -39.09 -21.07 -35.34
C LEU A 876 -39.82 -22.30 -34.79
N ARG A 877 -39.23 -23.03 -33.84
CA ARG A 877 -39.90 -24.12 -33.08
C ARG A 877 -40.80 -23.64 -31.95
N ARG A 878 -40.72 -22.36 -31.55
CA ARG A 878 -41.64 -21.74 -30.57
C ARG A 878 -42.82 -21.00 -31.22
N ARG A 879 -42.88 -20.92 -32.56
CA ARG A 879 -43.97 -20.30 -33.34
C ARG A 879 -44.66 -21.27 -34.31
N LYS A 880 -44.53 -22.58 -34.10
CA LYS A 880 -45.36 -23.62 -34.74
C LYS A 880 -45.96 -24.52 -33.69
#